data_AF-A0A7Y8Q2M7-F1
#
_entry.id   AF-A0A7Y8Q2M7-F1
#
_cell.length_a   1.000
_cell.length_b   1.000
_cell.length_c   1.000
_cell.angle_alpha   90.00
_cell.angle_beta   90.00
_cell.angle_gamma   90.00
#
_symmetry.space_group_name_H-M   'P 1'
#
loop_
_entity.id
_entity.type
_entity.pdbx_description
1 polymer ?
#
loop_
_entity_poly.entity_id
_entity_poly.type
_entity_poly.pdbx_seq_one_letter_code
_entity_poly.pdbx_strand_id
1 'polypeptide(L)'
;MSNKALVTVQILDALGNPIPKIHYQVRNQKTDQHVVKGITNSKGCFYEIQRDKGTVLDVYVKNLFDDGMKKVKSFTLSKDRMLVKVISPKLLIDLKTLENNGKQGGYKRKTHIVQKGDTLTSIAQKYQTTVRALDVLNNLENKNKISIGQIIKLPVNTPATGNKSSQDKKPQPIKKQPEKTKSQKSAPPKHDEKKANQSSESKLDDYKNKALEKLNEWYEDGKKALTEAVKIEMKEDRSQDGGTPKSDTSNLCKSSPQCISSGQSELIREINIRLAGFGGALPTDKFTPLTEACIKQFQRDYMGVPETGKICGSLLLALDKFYTEYPVAGFMAKASCKCGKCSGYGNNRKGVTSGSNVANEYPGIHRSLIWILKSLNFYLKNEFKSSGLEVAYIESGYRCIENNKQHKRTSVNHMGLALDIHIKKDGVRTKELLDMEFIRKNIMEIKMGASEQRQTDKIYLEPKVFNNGGSGATTWVHYDVTRFSQPYFNDLFFKKSVAELNGGPLVELVKKINLVSILSCSGVLTATSNNLKTSDKTIDELVVELGNAIASGEGSYEAWNAGAPEGKRVKYGKMNDLPGTITGKTINQLLLASKNYSWQDNRRRFATGKYQTIPSTLDAARKRMNLTGDELYDANMQERVFKEHLLRGRTEIYNLIHSGSSTVEKAMIDASREWASIALPKGSKNKFGVISDGSVGYHQSGTNRANSHSTAKVKEIFEKIKAYHSSK
;
A
#
# COMPACT_ATOMS: atom_id res chain seq x y z
N MET A 1 37.31 11.59 12.24
CA MET A 1 36.10 12.08 11.55
C MET A 1 36.32 11.96 10.05
N SER A 2 35.35 11.43 9.30
CA SER A 2 35.48 11.30 7.84
C SER A 2 35.62 12.68 7.18
N ASN A 3 36.62 12.88 6.31
CA ASN A 3 36.76 14.12 5.53
C ASN A 3 35.84 14.15 4.30
N LYS A 4 34.90 13.21 4.20
CA LYS A 4 33.95 13.10 3.09
C LYS A 4 32.67 13.90 3.38
N ALA A 5 32.13 14.51 2.34
CA ALA A 5 30.87 15.22 2.30
C ALA A 5 29.93 14.56 1.27
N LEU A 6 28.65 14.46 1.62
CA LEU A 6 27.60 13.97 0.74
C LEU A 6 26.73 15.13 0.26
N VAL A 7 26.42 15.19 -1.03
CA VAL A 7 25.59 16.24 -1.59
C VAL A 7 24.53 15.72 -2.56
N THR A 8 23.31 16.25 -2.41
CA THR A 8 22.20 16.09 -3.35
C THR A 8 21.94 17.45 -4.02
N VAL A 9 21.70 17.45 -5.32
CA VAL A 9 21.32 18.65 -6.07
C VAL A 9 19.90 18.48 -6.60
N GLN A 10 19.07 19.54 -6.54
CA GLN A 10 17.69 19.54 -6.99
C GLN A 10 17.41 20.71 -7.95
N ILE A 11 16.85 20.42 -9.13
CA ILE A 11 16.39 21.39 -10.11
C ILE A 11 14.90 21.67 -9.92
N LEU A 12 14.58 22.96 -9.75
CA LEU A 12 13.22 23.45 -9.58
C LEU A 12 12.87 24.47 -10.67
N ASP A 13 11.59 24.59 -11.02
CA ASP A 13 11.08 25.66 -11.88
C ASP A 13 10.94 26.98 -11.10
N ALA A 14 10.58 28.05 -11.81
CA ALA A 14 10.37 29.37 -11.21
C ALA A 14 9.25 29.41 -10.15
N LEU A 15 8.36 28.41 -10.11
CA LEU A 15 7.27 28.26 -9.15
C LEU A 15 7.68 27.39 -7.94
N GLY A 16 8.90 26.85 -7.94
CA GLY A 16 9.42 25.95 -6.91
C GLY A 16 9.00 24.49 -7.10
N ASN A 17 8.37 24.15 -8.22
CA ASN A 17 8.04 22.76 -8.54
C ASN A 17 9.26 22.04 -9.09
N PRO A 18 9.47 20.76 -8.78
CA PRO A 18 10.62 20.06 -9.32
C PRO A 18 10.54 19.78 -10.81
N ILE A 19 11.68 19.82 -11.51
CA ILE A 19 11.73 19.57 -12.95
C ILE A 19 12.35 18.20 -13.26
N PRO A 20 11.55 17.22 -13.70
CA PRO A 20 12.05 15.92 -14.09
C PRO A 20 12.66 15.89 -15.49
N LYS A 21 13.41 14.83 -15.78
CA LYS A 21 13.93 14.48 -17.11
C LYS A 21 14.97 15.45 -17.71
N ILE A 22 15.62 16.27 -16.89
CA ILE A 22 16.70 17.18 -17.33
C ILE A 22 18.04 16.43 -17.34
N HIS A 23 18.72 16.46 -18.48
CA HIS A 23 20.09 15.95 -18.60
C HIS A 23 21.08 16.89 -17.91
N TYR A 24 21.92 16.36 -17.04
CA TYR A 24 22.92 17.14 -16.30
C TYR A 24 24.30 16.48 -16.30
N GLN A 25 25.32 17.30 -16.07
CA GLN A 25 26.70 16.91 -15.80
C GLN A 25 27.24 17.71 -14.62
N VAL A 26 28.00 17.05 -13.75
CA VAL A 26 28.73 17.69 -12.66
C VAL A 26 30.22 17.42 -12.84
N ARG A 27 31.04 18.47 -12.75
CA ARG A 27 32.49 18.40 -12.92
C ARG A 27 33.21 18.97 -11.72
N ASN A 28 34.41 18.47 -11.43
CA ASN A 28 35.30 19.08 -10.46
C ASN A 28 35.92 20.34 -11.10
N GLN A 29 35.76 21.50 -10.46
CA GLN A 29 36.19 22.77 -11.04
C GLN A 29 37.72 22.85 -11.23
N LYS A 30 38.51 22.23 -10.34
CA LYS A 30 39.99 22.33 -10.38
C LYS A 30 40.62 21.39 -11.40
N THR A 31 40.05 20.20 -11.58
CA THR A 31 40.62 19.17 -12.45
C THR A 31 39.87 18.99 -13.77
N ASP A 32 38.74 19.69 -13.94
CA ASP A 32 37.71 19.49 -14.99
C ASP A 32 37.26 18.02 -15.17
N GLN A 33 37.56 17.16 -14.20
CA GLN A 33 37.19 15.75 -14.26
C GLN A 33 35.69 15.58 -14.05
N HIS A 34 35.08 14.74 -14.90
CA HIS A 34 33.68 14.37 -14.79
C HIS A 34 33.41 13.61 -13.48
N VAL A 35 32.48 14.13 -12.69
CA VAL A 35 32.11 13.56 -11.38
C VAL A 35 30.88 12.68 -11.50
N VAL A 36 29.82 13.18 -12.15
CA VAL A 36 28.60 12.41 -12.42
C VAL A 36 27.82 13.05 -13.58
N LYS A 37 27.08 12.24 -14.33
CA LYS A 37 26.13 12.70 -15.35
C LYS A 37 24.86 11.86 -15.28
N GLY A 38 23.72 12.40 -15.69
CA GLY A 38 22.46 11.68 -15.62
C GLY A 38 21.27 12.54 -15.99
N ILE A 39 20.10 12.09 -15.59
CA ILE A 39 18.81 12.73 -15.85
C ILE A 39 18.10 12.96 -14.52
N THR A 40 17.47 14.13 -14.32
CA THR A 40 16.72 14.41 -13.09
C THR A 40 15.48 13.54 -12.97
N ASN A 41 15.11 13.24 -11.72
CA ASN A 41 13.95 12.40 -11.39
C ASN A 41 12.63 13.18 -11.32
N SER A 42 11.52 12.50 -11.01
CA SER A 42 10.17 13.10 -10.83
C SER A 42 10.14 14.30 -9.87
N LYS A 43 11.10 14.37 -8.94
CA LYS A 43 11.28 15.42 -7.93
C LYS A 43 12.53 16.30 -8.22
N GLY A 44 13.01 16.32 -9.46
CA GLY A 44 14.08 17.19 -9.94
C GLY A 44 15.48 16.92 -9.40
N CYS A 45 15.74 15.82 -8.69
CA CYS A 45 17.05 15.58 -8.06
C CYS A 45 18.04 14.84 -8.97
N PHE A 46 19.32 15.10 -8.74
CA PHE A 46 20.49 14.38 -9.29
C PHE A 46 20.89 13.22 -8.39
N TYR A 47 21.72 12.31 -8.91
CA TYR A 47 22.54 11.32 -8.16
C TYR A 47 23.26 11.92 -6.94
N GLU A 48 23.32 11.16 -5.83
CA GLU A 48 23.99 11.57 -4.58
C GLU A 48 25.50 11.50 -4.81
N ILE A 49 26.22 12.59 -4.50
CA ILE A 49 27.65 12.73 -4.78
C ILE A 49 28.41 12.72 -3.46
N GLN A 50 29.37 11.80 -3.31
CA GLN A 50 30.28 11.76 -2.17
C GLN A 50 31.70 12.20 -2.59
N ARG A 51 32.22 13.30 -2.01
CA ARG A 51 33.58 13.81 -2.28
C ARG A 51 34.20 14.42 -1.03
N ASP A 52 35.51 14.69 -1.06
CA ASP A 52 36.19 15.32 0.08
C ASP A 52 35.71 16.76 0.30
N LYS A 53 35.59 17.17 1.56
CA LYS A 53 35.28 18.54 1.94
C LYS A 53 36.35 19.49 1.35
N GLY A 54 35.90 20.63 0.83
CA GLY A 54 36.72 21.58 0.08
C GLY A 54 36.73 21.37 -1.45
N THR A 55 36.16 20.27 -1.95
CA THR A 55 35.97 20.06 -3.39
C THR A 55 34.96 21.06 -3.94
N VAL A 56 35.27 21.72 -5.06
CA VAL A 56 34.36 22.63 -5.76
C VAL A 56 33.77 21.94 -6.98
N LEU A 57 32.45 21.95 -7.09
CA LEU A 57 31.71 21.31 -8.17
C LEU A 57 30.96 22.32 -9.02
N ASP A 58 31.05 22.13 -10.33
CA ASP A 58 30.32 22.87 -11.35
C ASP A 58 29.20 22.01 -11.93
N VAL A 59 27.98 22.53 -11.91
CA VAL A 59 26.78 21.89 -12.44
C VAL A 59 26.45 22.46 -13.80
N TYR A 60 26.30 21.58 -14.78
CA TYR A 60 25.89 21.86 -16.14
C TYR A 60 24.59 21.13 -16.47
N VAL A 61 23.75 21.75 -17.28
CA VAL A 61 22.49 21.19 -17.75
C VAL A 61 22.46 21.29 -19.28
N LYS A 62 21.94 20.25 -19.95
CA LYS A 62 21.82 20.23 -21.41
C LYS A 62 20.82 21.28 -21.87
N ASN A 63 21.20 22.05 -22.89
CA ASN A 63 20.30 22.99 -23.52
C ASN A 63 19.17 22.22 -24.25
N LEU A 64 18.00 22.86 -24.38
CA LEU A 64 16.82 22.24 -25.00
C LEU A 64 16.75 22.45 -26.52
N PHE A 65 17.68 23.25 -27.07
CA PHE A 65 17.64 23.72 -28.46
C PHE A 65 18.95 23.47 -29.22
N ASP A 66 20.00 23.04 -28.51
CA ASP A 66 21.25 22.54 -29.08
C ASP A 66 21.78 21.43 -28.16
N ASP A 67 22.72 20.61 -28.64
CA ASP A 67 23.32 19.54 -27.84
C ASP A 67 24.36 20.06 -26.82
N GLY A 68 24.49 21.38 -26.65
CA GLY A 68 25.45 22.03 -25.77
C GLY A 68 25.07 21.93 -24.29
N MET A 69 26.09 21.86 -23.42
CA MET A 69 25.92 21.89 -21.97
C MET A 69 26.12 23.31 -21.44
N LYS A 70 25.15 23.83 -20.67
CA LYS A 70 25.24 25.16 -20.05
C LYS A 70 25.48 25.05 -18.55
N LYS A 71 26.49 25.76 -18.04
CA LYS A 71 26.77 25.86 -16.60
C LYS A 71 25.63 26.61 -15.91
N VAL A 72 25.03 26.01 -14.88
CA VAL A 72 23.90 26.57 -14.12
C VAL A 72 24.24 26.92 -12.67
N LYS A 73 25.26 26.29 -12.06
CA LYS A 73 25.69 26.61 -10.69
C LYS A 73 27.12 26.11 -10.39
N SER A 74 27.82 26.80 -9.48
CA SER A 74 29.04 26.31 -8.81
C SER A 74 28.82 26.31 -7.30
N PHE A 75 29.37 25.32 -6.60
CA PHE A 75 29.34 25.27 -5.13
C PHE A 75 30.49 24.43 -4.54
N THR A 76 30.87 24.74 -3.29
CA THR A 76 31.93 24.03 -2.54
C THR A 76 31.32 23.11 -1.50
N LEU A 77 31.83 21.89 -1.38
CA LEU A 77 31.41 20.94 -0.34
C LEU A 77 32.02 21.34 1.01
N SER A 78 31.26 22.02 1.84
CA SER A 78 31.75 22.56 3.13
C SER A 78 31.19 21.86 4.37
N LYS A 79 30.18 20.98 4.20
CA LYS A 79 29.51 20.28 5.30
C LYS A 79 29.46 18.79 5.04
N ASP A 80 29.29 17.98 6.09
CA ASP A 80 29.13 16.52 5.97
C ASP A 80 27.97 16.12 5.04
N ARG A 81 26.90 16.91 5.02
CA ARG A 81 25.73 16.74 4.15
C ARG A 81 25.22 18.08 3.61
N MET A 82 24.84 18.10 2.35
CA MET A 82 24.36 19.31 1.68
C MET A 82 23.22 19.01 0.70
N LEU A 83 22.19 19.87 0.69
CA LEU A 83 21.20 19.95 -0.40
C LEU A 83 21.41 21.27 -1.16
N VAL A 84 21.62 21.19 -2.47
CA VAL A 84 21.82 22.36 -3.33
C VAL A 84 20.63 22.50 -4.28
N LYS A 85 19.86 23.58 -4.16
CA LYS A 85 18.74 23.89 -5.05
C LYS A 85 19.17 24.81 -6.19
N VAL A 86 18.78 24.47 -7.40
CA VAL A 86 19.03 25.26 -8.62
C VAL A 86 17.69 25.57 -9.27
N ILE A 87 17.35 26.85 -9.37
CA ILE A 87 16.07 27.32 -9.93
C ILE A 87 16.27 27.64 -11.43
N SER A 88 15.49 27.00 -12.29
CA SER A 88 15.47 27.21 -13.73
C SER A 88 14.22 27.98 -14.16
N PRO A 89 14.33 29.10 -14.88
CA PRO A 89 13.18 29.90 -15.30
C PRO A 89 12.37 29.31 -16.48
N LYS A 90 12.70 28.12 -17.01
CA LYS A 90 12.05 27.53 -18.19
C LYS A 90 11.22 26.28 -17.84
N LEU A 91 9.89 26.38 -17.98
CA LEU A 91 8.93 25.26 -17.85
C LEU A 91 9.08 24.22 -18.97
N LEU A 92 8.99 22.92 -18.65
CA LEU A 92 8.70 21.83 -19.60
C LEU A 92 7.20 21.80 -19.92
N ILE A 93 6.83 21.66 -21.19
CA ILE A 93 5.46 21.43 -21.66
C ILE A 93 5.50 20.26 -22.65
N ASP A 94 4.62 19.27 -22.49
CA ASP A 94 4.24 18.33 -23.55
C ASP A 94 3.08 18.94 -24.36
N LEU A 95 3.28 19.22 -25.65
CA LEU A 95 2.23 19.61 -26.59
C LEU A 95 2.12 18.51 -27.66
N LYS A 96 0.91 17.98 -27.88
CA LYS A 96 0.56 17.37 -29.16
C LYS A 96 0.40 18.50 -30.18
N THR A 97 1.37 18.64 -31.07
CA THR A 97 1.30 19.54 -32.22
C THR A 97 0.66 18.83 -33.42
N LEU A 98 -0.46 19.36 -33.88
CA LEU A 98 -0.91 19.33 -35.28
C LEU A 98 -1.00 20.83 -35.65
N GLU A 99 -0.37 21.41 -36.65
CA GLU A 99 0.39 20.96 -37.81
C GLU A 99 1.63 21.85 -38.01
N ASN A 100 2.57 21.38 -38.83
CA ASN A 100 3.77 22.09 -39.25
C ASN A 100 3.42 23.09 -40.37
N ASN A 101 3.80 24.37 -40.21
CA ASN A 101 3.93 25.32 -41.31
C ASN A 101 5.24 26.09 -41.14
N GLY A 102 6.24 25.68 -41.90
CA GLY A 102 7.65 26.02 -41.75
C GLY A 102 7.99 27.51 -41.67
N LYS A 103 8.70 27.88 -40.60
CA LYS A 103 9.94 28.68 -40.59
C LYS A 103 10.47 28.76 -39.15
N GLN A 104 11.78 28.95 -39.01
CA GLN A 104 12.55 28.84 -37.77
C GLN A 104 12.03 29.72 -36.62
N GLY A 105 11.98 29.14 -35.41
CA GLY A 105 12.22 29.85 -34.15
C GLY A 105 11.09 30.73 -33.60
N GLY A 106 9.99 30.13 -33.12
CA GLY A 106 9.06 30.85 -32.25
C GLY A 106 8.01 29.94 -31.63
N TYR A 107 8.13 29.62 -30.34
CA TYR A 107 7.04 28.98 -29.59
C TYR A 107 6.05 30.06 -29.13
N LYS A 108 4.77 29.90 -29.46
CA LYS A 108 3.70 30.81 -29.00
C LYS A 108 3.12 30.26 -27.69
N ARG A 109 3.53 30.85 -26.55
CA ARG A 109 2.90 30.58 -25.25
C ARG A 109 1.46 31.14 -25.27
N LYS A 110 0.51 30.43 -24.67
CA LYS A 110 -0.84 30.99 -24.46
C LYS A 110 -0.71 32.21 -23.54
N THR A 111 -1.07 33.38 -24.05
CA THR A 111 -1.03 34.64 -23.32
C THR A 111 -2.41 35.27 -23.31
N HIS A 112 -2.64 36.16 -22.36
CA HIS A 112 -3.80 37.01 -22.27
C HIS A 112 -3.35 38.46 -22.29
N ILE A 113 -3.87 39.25 -23.24
CA ILE A 113 -3.64 40.69 -23.29
C ILE A 113 -4.70 41.34 -22.40
N VAL A 114 -4.27 42.00 -21.33
CA VAL A 114 -5.15 42.61 -20.32
C VAL A 114 -6.05 43.66 -20.98
N GLN A 115 -7.36 43.53 -20.83
CA GLN A 115 -8.34 44.48 -21.34
C GLN A 115 -8.87 45.39 -20.22
N LYS A 116 -9.58 46.46 -20.60
CA LYS A 116 -10.21 47.36 -19.64
C LYS A 116 -11.19 46.57 -18.75
N GLY A 117 -10.92 46.54 -17.45
CA GLY A 117 -11.74 45.82 -16.46
C GLY A 117 -11.18 44.46 -16.04
N ASP A 118 -10.12 43.96 -16.67
CA ASP A 118 -9.47 42.74 -16.23
C ASP A 118 -8.70 42.92 -14.91
N THR A 119 -8.74 41.87 -14.09
CA THR A 119 -7.91 41.72 -12.89
C THR A 119 -7.18 40.38 -12.98
N LEU A 120 -6.07 40.19 -12.27
CA LEU A 120 -5.42 38.87 -12.23
C LEU A 120 -6.38 37.78 -11.75
N THR A 121 -7.33 38.12 -10.87
CA THR A 121 -8.37 37.19 -10.40
C THR A 121 -9.34 36.79 -11.52
N SER A 122 -9.83 37.75 -12.31
CA SER A 122 -10.75 37.46 -13.43
C SER A 122 -10.03 36.67 -14.52
N ILE A 123 -8.77 36.99 -14.81
CA ILE A 123 -7.93 36.25 -15.76
C ILE A 123 -7.69 34.83 -15.24
N ALA A 124 -7.33 34.69 -13.96
CA ALA A 124 -7.12 33.39 -13.34
C ALA A 124 -8.37 32.52 -13.43
N GLN A 125 -9.54 33.04 -13.05
CA GLN A 125 -10.81 32.32 -13.15
C GLN A 125 -11.17 31.95 -14.58
N LYS A 126 -11.03 32.89 -15.54
CA LYS A 126 -11.34 32.67 -16.96
C LYS A 126 -10.53 31.52 -17.55
N TYR A 127 -9.27 31.38 -17.14
CA TYR A 127 -8.38 30.33 -17.62
C TYR A 127 -8.19 29.19 -16.60
N GLN A 128 -9.09 29.10 -15.62
CA GLN A 128 -9.12 28.08 -14.56
C GLN A 128 -7.82 27.96 -13.73
N THR A 129 -6.97 28.99 -13.70
CA THR A 129 -5.72 29.00 -12.93
C THR A 129 -5.83 29.85 -11.64
N THR A 130 -4.72 30.17 -10.98
CA THR A 130 -4.68 30.98 -9.75
C THR A 130 -3.90 32.28 -9.95
N VAL A 131 -4.24 33.31 -9.17
CA VAL A 131 -3.52 34.60 -9.17
C VAL A 131 -2.04 34.41 -8.85
N ARG A 132 -1.73 33.52 -7.89
CA ARG A 132 -0.35 33.19 -7.52
C ARG A 132 0.44 32.59 -8.69
N ALA A 133 -0.18 31.72 -9.47
CA ALA A 133 0.46 31.12 -10.64
C ALA A 133 0.75 32.17 -11.72
N LEU A 134 -0.18 33.10 -11.96
CA LEU A 134 0.02 34.20 -12.89
C LEU A 134 1.10 35.18 -12.42
N ASP A 135 1.10 35.52 -11.13
CA ASP A 135 2.04 36.44 -10.49
C ASP A 135 3.49 35.96 -10.64
N VAL A 136 3.76 34.73 -10.21
CA VAL A 136 5.11 34.15 -10.29
C VAL A 136 5.55 33.89 -11.73
N LEU A 137 4.64 33.46 -12.61
CA LEU A 137 4.96 33.19 -14.02
C LEU A 137 5.31 34.46 -14.81
N ASN A 138 4.75 35.60 -14.39
CA ASN A 138 4.96 36.89 -15.04
C ASN A 138 5.90 37.82 -14.28
N ASN A 139 6.38 37.39 -13.11
CA ASN A 139 7.24 38.15 -12.20
C ASN A 139 6.69 39.56 -11.96
N LEU A 140 5.42 39.65 -11.58
CA LEU A 140 4.75 40.93 -11.41
C LEU A 140 5.22 41.59 -10.11
N GLU A 141 5.69 42.83 -10.18
CA GLU A 141 6.13 43.58 -9.00
C GLU A 141 4.98 43.84 -8.02
N ASN A 142 3.75 43.94 -8.55
CA ASN A 142 2.55 44.10 -7.74
C ASN A 142 1.36 43.35 -8.34
N LYS A 143 1.00 42.23 -7.72
CA LYS A 143 -0.17 41.40 -8.03
C LYS A 143 -1.53 42.13 -8.11
N ASN A 144 -1.65 43.34 -7.58
CA ASN A 144 -2.87 44.14 -7.65
C ASN A 144 -2.86 45.20 -8.76
N LYS A 145 -1.79 45.30 -9.55
CA LYS A 145 -1.64 46.28 -10.62
C LYS A 145 -1.18 45.60 -11.90
N ILE A 146 -2.13 45.36 -12.81
CA ILE A 146 -1.86 44.99 -14.21
C ILE A 146 -2.38 46.12 -15.11
N SER A 147 -1.65 46.41 -16.18
CA SER A 147 -1.98 47.52 -17.09
C SER A 147 -2.73 47.02 -18.32
N ILE A 148 -3.66 47.81 -18.84
CA ILE A 148 -4.34 47.51 -20.11
C ILE A 148 -3.27 47.38 -21.22
N GLY A 149 -3.38 46.33 -22.03
CA GLY A 149 -2.39 45.98 -23.06
C GLY A 149 -1.22 45.13 -22.56
N GLN A 150 -1.07 44.93 -21.25
CA GLN A 150 -0.03 44.07 -20.70
C GLN A 150 -0.26 42.61 -21.11
N ILE A 151 0.81 41.93 -21.53
CA ILE A 151 0.76 40.52 -21.91
C ILE A 151 1.01 39.66 -20.67
N ILE A 152 -0.03 38.96 -20.21
CA ILE A 152 0.04 37.99 -19.12
C ILE A 152 0.21 36.58 -19.69
N LYS A 153 1.32 35.93 -19.37
CA LYS A 153 1.61 34.53 -19.65
C LYS A 153 0.67 33.64 -18.83
N LEU A 154 0.05 32.67 -19.48
CA LEU A 154 -0.83 31.70 -18.84
C LEU A 154 -0.11 30.34 -18.63
N PRO A 155 -0.42 29.61 -17.55
CA PRO A 155 0.02 28.23 -17.36
C PRO A 155 -0.81 27.26 -18.22
N VAL A 156 -0.28 26.07 -18.50
CA VAL A 156 -0.96 25.04 -19.30
C VAL A 156 -1.63 24.03 -18.36
N ASN A 157 -2.97 23.92 -18.44
CA ASN A 157 -3.83 22.95 -17.73
C ASN A 157 -3.58 22.78 -16.21
N THR A 158 -4.03 23.73 -15.41
CA THR A 158 -4.43 23.46 -14.01
C THR A 158 -5.89 23.83 -13.86
N PRO A 159 -6.80 22.91 -13.47
CA PRO A 159 -8.16 23.25 -13.08
C PRO A 159 -8.17 23.93 -11.71
N ALA A 160 -9.04 24.92 -11.52
CA ALA A 160 -9.23 25.61 -10.24
C ALA A 160 -10.06 24.77 -9.26
N THR A 161 -9.51 23.67 -8.75
CA THR A 161 -10.09 22.94 -7.61
C THR A 161 -9.46 23.44 -6.32
N GLY A 162 -9.87 24.64 -5.92
CA GLY A 162 -9.47 25.26 -4.66
C GLY A 162 -10.01 26.67 -4.53
N ASN A 163 -11.33 26.79 -4.27
CA ASN A 163 -11.97 27.82 -3.42
C ASN A 163 -13.48 27.99 -3.74
N LYS A 164 -14.34 27.64 -2.79
CA LYS A 164 -15.53 28.44 -2.41
C LYS A 164 -15.58 28.42 -0.88
N SER A 165 -15.55 29.56 -0.19
CA SER A 165 -16.63 30.55 -0.06
C SER A 165 -16.03 31.97 0.10
N SER A 166 -16.64 33.10 -0.27
CA SER A 166 -18.07 33.50 -0.35
C SER A 166 -18.29 34.65 -1.35
N GLN A 167 -19.52 34.78 -1.87
CA GLN A 167 -19.99 35.90 -2.73
C GLN A 167 -20.60 37.08 -1.92
N ASP A 168 -20.24 38.29 -2.36
CA ASP A 168 -20.89 39.62 -2.46
C ASP A 168 -21.87 40.24 -1.43
N LYS A 169 -21.47 41.45 -0.94
CA LYS A 169 -22.20 42.74 -1.06
C LYS A 169 -21.24 43.95 -0.86
N LYS A 170 -21.48 45.07 -1.57
CA LYS A 170 -20.72 46.37 -1.60
C LYS A 170 -21.74 47.55 -1.40
N PRO A 171 -21.42 48.88 -1.29
CA PRO A 171 -20.17 49.64 -0.98
C PRO A 171 -20.26 50.87 0.02
N GLN A 172 -19.08 51.24 0.61
CA GLN A 172 -18.46 52.60 0.84
C GLN A 172 -18.87 53.56 2.01
N PRO A 173 -18.08 54.63 2.40
CA PRO A 173 -16.75 55.16 1.94
C PRO A 173 -15.69 55.73 2.99
N ILE A 174 -14.39 55.64 2.63
CA ILE A 174 -13.19 56.58 2.66
C ILE A 174 -12.80 57.50 3.87
N LYS A 175 -11.49 57.48 4.26
CA LYS A 175 -10.46 58.60 4.41
C LYS A 175 -9.50 58.32 5.62
N LYS A 176 -8.21 58.71 5.73
CA LYS A 176 -7.10 59.36 4.98
C LYS A 176 -5.78 59.06 5.77
N GLN A 177 -4.63 59.13 5.09
CA GLN A 177 -3.20 59.10 5.57
C GLN A 177 -2.81 60.31 6.48
N PRO A 178 -1.53 60.56 6.91
CA PRO A 178 -0.31 59.75 7.27
C PRO A 178 0.53 60.32 8.48
N GLU A 179 1.78 59.81 8.69
CA GLU A 179 2.97 60.42 9.35
C GLU A 179 3.11 60.39 10.91
N LYS A 180 4.27 60.35 11.61
CA LYS A 180 5.73 60.18 11.36
C LYS A 180 6.47 60.05 12.73
N THR A 181 7.53 59.21 12.76
CA THR A 181 8.88 59.33 13.41
C THR A 181 9.15 59.72 14.89
N LYS A 182 10.01 58.93 15.58
CA LYS A 182 11.36 59.23 16.19
C LYS A 182 11.66 58.21 17.33
N SER A 183 12.75 57.43 17.40
CA SER A 183 14.22 57.70 17.49
C SER A 183 14.62 58.48 18.76
N GLN A 184 15.63 58.19 19.59
CA GLN A 184 16.67 57.13 19.73
C GLN A 184 17.57 57.51 20.95
N LYS A 185 18.45 56.58 21.43
CA LYS A 185 19.70 56.76 22.25
C LYS A 185 19.55 57.02 23.77
N SER A 186 20.43 56.59 24.70
CA SER A 186 21.89 56.30 24.74
C SER A 186 22.30 55.41 25.96
N ALA A 187 23.54 54.86 25.95
CA ALA A 187 24.17 53.93 26.94
C ALA A 187 25.30 54.62 27.78
N PRO A 188 26.24 53.91 28.47
CA PRO A 188 26.24 53.16 29.77
C PRO A 188 27.28 53.76 30.80
N PRO A 189 27.53 53.24 32.05
CA PRO A 189 28.53 52.15 32.30
C PRO A 189 28.42 51.29 33.62
N LYS A 190 29.09 50.10 33.60
CA LYS A 190 29.89 49.31 34.60
C LYS A 190 29.58 49.38 36.13
N HIS A 191 29.75 48.37 37.01
CA HIS A 191 30.22 46.96 37.05
C HIS A 191 29.71 46.35 38.39
N ASP A 192 29.35 45.05 38.47
CA ASP A 192 29.75 44.14 39.56
C ASP A 192 29.21 42.69 39.37
N GLU A 193 29.93 41.74 39.95
CA GLU A 193 30.00 40.32 39.59
C GLU A 193 28.91 39.38 40.17
N LYS A 194 28.64 38.32 39.37
CA LYS A 194 28.23 36.93 39.69
C LYS A 194 26.81 36.65 40.21
N LYS A 195 25.95 36.15 39.31
CA LYS A 195 25.72 34.70 39.06
C LYS A 195 24.73 34.46 37.90
N ALA A 196 25.10 33.52 37.03
CA ALA A 196 24.29 32.69 36.14
C ALA A 196 23.06 33.29 35.42
N ASN A 197 23.12 33.39 34.09
CA ASN A 197 22.03 32.88 33.26
C ASN A 197 22.41 32.64 31.79
N GLN A 198 22.13 31.41 31.35
CA GLN A 198 22.08 30.95 29.97
C GLN A 198 20.89 31.59 29.26
N SER A 199 21.08 32.44 28.23
CA SER A 199 19.92 32.76 27.36
C SER A 199 20.20 33.34 25.96
N SER A 200 21.45 33.52 25.52
CA SER A 200 21.73 34.09 24.19
C SER A 200 22.43 33.14 23.22
N GLU A 201 23.22 32.17 23.71
CA GLU A 201 23.72 31.07 22.85
C GLU A 201 22.57 30.14 22.42
N SER A 202 21.54 29.98 23.26
CA SER A 202 20.45 29.03 23.00
C SER A 202 19.56 29.39 21.82
N LYS A 203 19.36 30.68 21.50
CA LYS A 203 18.48 31.08 20.37
C LYS A 203 19.18 30.97 19.02
N LEU A 204 20.47 31.28 18.94
CA LEU A 204 21.22 31.11 17.70
C LEU A 204 21.47 29.63 17.42
N ASP A 205 21.70 28.83 18.46
CA ASP A 205 21.87 27.39 18.32
C ASP A 205 20.53 26.69 18.07
N ASP A 206 19.40 27.14 18.64
CA ASP A 206 18.07 26.63 18.29
C ASP A 206 17.68 26.98 16.84
N TYR A 207 18.04 28.17 16.35
CA TYR A 207 17.82 28.54 14.95
C TYR A 207 18.74 27.77 13.98
N LYS A 208 20.01 27.56 14.35
CA LYS A 208 20.96 26.73 13.60
C LYS A 208 20.52 25.27 13.59
N ASN A 209 20.06 24.74 14.71
CA ASN A 209 19.59 23.36 14.85
C ASN A 209 18.29 23.14 14.06
N LYS A 210 17.31 24.04 14.14
CA LYS A 210 16.10 23.98 13.30
C LYS A 210 16.41 24.11 11.81
N ALA A 211 17.36 24.97 11.43
CA ALA A 211 17.81 25.08 10.05
C ALA A 211 18.56 23.81 9.60
N LEU A 212 19.31 23.16 10.49
CA LEU A 212 20.02 21.91 10.24
C LEU A 212 19.06 20.71 10.14
N GLU A 213 18.04 20.64 11.00
CA GLU A 213 16.97 19.64 10.95
C GLU A 213 16.18 19.77 9.66
N LYS A 214 15.78 20.99 9.28
CA LYS A 214 15.06 21.24 8.03
C LYS A 214 15.93 20.96 6.79
N LEU A 215 17.24 21.23 6.88
CA LEU A 215 18.18 20.87 5.83
C LEU A 215 18.35 19.35 5.73
N ASN A 216 18.39 18.63 6.85
CA ASN A 216 18.45 17.18 6.91
C ASN A 216 17.15 16.55 6.39
N GLU A 217 15.99 17.09 6.75
CA GLU A 217 14.68 16.67 6.24
C GLU A 217 14.64 16.83 4.72
N TRP A 218 15.04 17.99 4.20
CA TRP A 218 15.10 18.20 2.74
C TRP A 218 16.17 17.36 2.05
N TYR A 219 17.29 17.09 2.71
CA TYR A 219 18.33 16.20 2.20
C TYR A 219 17.82 14.76 2.11
N GLU A 220 17.15 14.26 3.14
CA GLU A 220 16.53 12.93 3.14
C GLU A 220 15.36 12.84 2.15
N ASP A 221 14.58 13.91 1.96
CA ASP A 221 13.57 13.99 0.91
C ASP A 221 14.19 13.99 -0.50
N GLY A 222 15.31 14.70 -0.67
CA GLY A 222 16.11 14.67 -1.88
C GLY A 222 16.69 13.28 -2.15
N LYS A 223 17.14 12.57 -1.12
CA LYS A 223 17.61 11.17 -1.18
C LYS A 223 16.47 10.19 -1.48
N LYS A 224 15.29 10.40 -0.91
CA LYS A 224 14.07 9.63 -1.21
C LYS A 224 13.66 9.81 -2.67
N ALA A 225 13.65 11.04 -3.16
CA ALA A 225 13.46 11.38 -4.56
C ALA A 225 14.47 10.67 -5.48
N LEU A 226 15.75 10.77 -5.12
CA LEU A 226 16.88 10.11 -5.78
C LEU A 226 16.69 8.61 -5.89
N THR A 227 16.21 7.98 -4.82
CA THR A 227 15.96 6.55 -4.77
C THR A 227 14.77 6.15 -5.66
N GLU A 228 13.83 7.07 -5.87
CA GLU A 228 12.73 6.97 -6.84
C GLU A 228 13.18 7.23 -8.30
N ALA A 229 14.37 7.81 -8.52
CA ALA A 229 14.94 8.22 -9.83
C ALA A 229 15.68 7.15 -10.62
N VAL A 230 16.43 6.30 -9.91
CA VAL A 230 17.42 5.37 -10.51
C VAL A 230 16.74 4.18 -11.18
N LYS A 231 15.40 4.13 -11.14
CA LYS A 231 14.61 3.28 -12.03
C LYS A 231 14.40 4.04 -13.34
N ILE A 232 14.86 3.46 -14.46
CA ILE A 232 14.68 3.82 -15.90
C ILE A 232 16.07 4.11 -16.52
N GLU A 233 16.65 3.29 -17.41
CA GLU A 233 16.20 2.84 -18.75
C GLU A 233 16.57 1.35 -19.05
N MET A 234 15.97 0.60 -20.00
CA MET A 234 15.56 0.93 -21.38
C MET A 234 14.26 0.20 -21.87
N LYS A 235 13.41 0.98 -22.58
CA LYS A 235 12.53 0.75 -23.78
C LYS A 235 11.88 -0.62 -24.07
N GLU A 236 10.66 -0.76 -24.64
CA GLU A 236 9.62 0.19 -25.13
C GLU A 236 8.25 -0.50 -25.30
N ASP A 237 7.19 0.32 -25.18
CA ASP A 237 5.82 0.24 -25.73
C ASP A 237 4.62 -0.27 -24.88
N ARG A 238 3.59 0.62 -24.82
CA ARG A 238 2.16 0.51 -24.42
C ARG A 238 1.86 0.30 -22.93
N SER A 239 0.88 0.95 -22.27
CA SER A 239 -0.22 1.85 -22.65
C SER A 239 -0.62 2.65 -21.39
N GLN A 240 -1.08 3.88 -21.58
CA GLN A 240 -1.70 4.73 -20.55
C GLN A 240 -3.11 4.20 -20.26
N ASP A 241 -3.28 3.35 -19.25
CA ASP A 241 -4.50 3.20 -18.42
C ASP A 241 -4.42 1.89 -17.62
N GLY A 242 -4.55 1.99 -16.29
CA GLY A 242 -4.63 0.83 -15.38
C GLY A 242 -3.41 0.68 -14.47
N GLY A 243 -3.36 1.43 -13.37
CA GLY A 243 -2.36 1.22 -12.33
C GLY A 243 -2.57 -0.10 -11.58
N THR A 244 -1.60 -1.01 -11.67
CA THR A 244 -1.43 -2.20 -10.82
C THR A 244 -1.44 -1.80 -9.33
N PRO A 245 -2.03 -2.58 -8.40
CA PRO A 245 -1.88 -2.36 -6.97
C PRO A 245 -0.42 -2.49 -6.61
N LYS A 246 0.16 -1.39 -6.11
CA LYS A 246 1.47 -1.40 -5.47
C LYS A 246 1.22 -1.77 -4.01
N SER A 247 1.80 -2.88 -3.53
CA SER A 247 1.86 -3.08 -2.09
C SER A 247 2.86 -2.09 -1.49
N ASP A 248 2.43 -1.25 -0.53
CA ASP A 248 3.32 -0.40 0.28
C ASP A 248 4.16 -1.25 1.26
N THR A 249 4.99 -2.14 0.74
CA THR A 249 6.06 -2.76 1.51
C THR A 249 7.31 -1.92 1.34
N SER A 250 7.71 -1.18 2.37
CA SER A 250 9.01 -0.53 2.44
C SER A 250 10.09 -1.60 2.24
N ASN A 251 10.80 -1.57 1.11
CA ASN A 251 11.91 -2.48 0.88
C ASN A 251 13.13 -2.02 1.72
N LEU A 252 13.10 -2.37 3.01
CA LEU A 252 14.16 -2.14 4.00
C LEU A 252 15.40 -3.02 3.74
N CYS A 253 15.31 -4.03 2.86
CA CYS A 253 16.33 -5.03 2.61
C CYS A 253 17.29 -4.62 1.46
N LYS A 254 17.94 -3.45 1.54
CA LYS A 254 18.87 -3.01 0.48
C LYS A 254 20.30 -3.55 0.58
N SER A 255 20.71 -4.15 1.71
CA SER A 255 22.09 -4.67 1.86
C SER A 255 22.31 -5.62 3.06
N SER A 256 21.33 -6.40 3.51
CA SER A 256 21.50 -7.23 4.72
C SER A 256 22.04 -8.63 4.39
N PRO A 257 23.05 -9.17 5.12
CA PRO A 257 23.66 -10.49 4.89
C PRO A 257 22.76 -11.72 5.18
N GLN A 258 21.43 -11.55 5.20
CA GLN A 258 20.47 -12.53 5.73
C GLN A 258 19.42 -13.01 4.71
N CYS A 259 19.38 -12.46 3.48
CA CYS A 259 18.47 -12.95 2.44
C CYS A 259 19.01 -14.22 1.78
N ILE A 260 18.10 -15.15 1.43
CA ILE A 260 18.47 -16.39 0.74
C ILE A 260 18.53 -16.13 -0.76
N SER A 261 19.64 -16.53 -1.37
CA SER A 261 19.87 -16.49 -2.82
C SER A 261 20.44 -17.78 -3.39
N SER A 262 20.54 -18.83 -2.57
CA SER A 262 21.04 -20.15 -2.94
C SER A 262 20.64 -21.17 -1.86
N GLY A 263 20.85 -22.47 -2.13
CA GLY A 263 20.61 -23.54 -1.16
C GLY A 263 19.32 -24.33 -1.40
N GLN A 264 18.95 -25.16 -0.42
CA GLN A 264 17.79 -26.05 -0.48
C GLN A 264 17.06 -26.05 0.87
N SER A 265 15.74 -25.84 0.87
CA SER A 265 14.92 -25.85 2.10
C SER A 265 13.42 -25.99 1.84
N GLU A 266 12.68 -26.43 2.86
CA GLU A 266 11.20 -26.42 2.87
C GLU A 266 10.64 -25.04 2.54
N LEU A 267 11.28 -23.98 3.06
CA LEU A 267 10.88 -22.60 2.81
C LEU A 267 10.94 -22.24 1.33
N ILE A 268 12.02 -22.64 0.63
CA ILE A 268 12.17 -22.42 -0.81
C ILE A 268 11.07 -23.18 -1.56
N ARG A 269 10.75 -24.42 -1.15
CA ARG A 269 9.66 -25.20 -1.75
C ARG A 269 8.32 -24.49 -1.65
N GLU A 270 7.98 -24.04 -0.45
CA GLU A 270 6.74 -23.31 -0.21
C GLU A 270 6.67 -22.01 -1.02
N ILE A 271 7.77 -21.25 -1.10
CA ILE A 271 7.84 -20.04 -1.92
C ILE A 271 7.64 -20.37 -3.40
N ASN A 272 8.32 -21.38 -3.91
CA ASN A 272 8.20 -21.79 -5.31
C ASN A 272 6.77 -22.24 -5.67
N ILE A 273 6.08 -22.99 -4.79
CA ILE A 273 4.66 -23.32 -4.99
C ILE A 273 3.80 -22.06 -5.14
N ARG A 274 4.07 -21.04 -4.30
CA ARG A 274 3.31 -19.78 -4.32
C ARG A 274 3.62 -18.90 -5.53
N LEU A 275 4.81 -19.05 -6.09
CA LEU A 275 5.26 -18.37 -7.28
C LEU A 275 4.90 -19.11 -8.58
N ALA A 276 4.15 -20.21 -8.53
CA ALA A 276 3.81 -20.98 -9.73
C ALA A 276 3.16 -20.15 -10.85
N GLY A 277 2.38 -19.10 -10.50
CA GLY A 277 1.77 -18.18 -11.47
C GLY A 277 2.61 -16.95 -11.83
N PHE A 278 3.89 -16.90 -11.45
CA PHE A 278 4.85 -15.84 -11.78
C PHE A 278 6.04 -16.48 -12.48
N GLY A 279 6.01 -16.54 -13.81
CA GLY A 279 7.08 -17.13 -14.62
C GLY A 279 7.13 -18.67 -14.61
N GLY A 280 6.26 -19.35 -13.85
CA GLY A 280 6.10 -20.80 -13.91
C GLY A 280 6.96 -21.57 -12.90
N ALA A 281 7.14 -21.05 -11.68
CA ALA A 281 7.98 -21.70 -10.68
C ALA A 281 7.57 -23.17 -10.41
N LEU A 282 8.56 -24.06 -10.39
CA LEU A 282 8.40 -25.48 -10.09
C LEU A 282 8.45 -25.73 -8.59
N PRO A 283 7.70 -26.70 -8.02
CA PRO A 283 7.63 -26.93 -6.57
C PRO A 283 8.88 -27.66 -6.01
N THR A 284 10.06 -27.24 -6.43
CA THR A 284 11.37 -27.69 -5.95
C THR A 284 11.75 -26.99 -4.65
N ASP A 285 12.47 -27.69 -3.77
CA ASP A 285 13.05 -27.12 -2.55
C ASP A 285 14.39 -26.45 -2.79
N LYS A 286 14.95 -26.52 -4.00
CA LYS A 286 16.21 -25.88 -4.39
C LYS A 286 16.00 -24.46 -4.92
N PHE A 287 16.90 -23.56 -4.58
CA PHE A 287 16.96 -22.23 -5.17
C PHE A 287 17.60 -22.31 -6.56
N THR A 288 16.81 -22.10 -7.60
CA THR A 288 17.25 -22.24 -9.01
C THR A 288 17.26 -20.88 -9.73
N PRO A 289 17.88 -20.76 -10.93
CA PRO A 289 17.72 -19.57 -11.76
C PRO A 289 16.26 -19.23 -12.09
N LEU A 290 15.41 -20.26 -12.25
CA LEU A 290 13.97 -20.08 -12.43
C LEU A 290 13.35 -19.47 -11.16
N THR A 291 13.69 -19.98 -9.97
CA THR A 291 13.25 -19.40 -8.68
C THR A 291 13.61 -17.91 -8.60
N GLU A 292 14.85 -17.55 -8.91
CA GLU A 292 15.30 -16.16 -8.91
C GLU A 292 14.47 -15.30 -9.88
N ALA A 293 14.25 -15.78 -11.11
CA ALA A 293 13.46 -15.08 -12.12
C ALA A 293 12.00 -14.88 -11.69
N CYS A 294 11.37 -15.90 -11.10
CA CYS A 294 10.02 -15.84 -10.57
C CYS A 294 9.92 -14.85 -9.39
N ILE A 295 10.92 -14.80 -8.50
CA ILE A 295 10.98 -13.82 -7.40
C ILE A 295 11.10 -12.41 -7.96
N LYS A 296 12.00 -12.18 -8.93
CA LYS A 296 12.16 -10.89 -9.61
C LYS A 296 10.84 -10.43 -10.23
N GLN A 297 10.15 -11.34 -10.91
CA GLN A 297 8.84 -11.04 -11.48
C GLN A 297 7.80 -10.68 -10.42
N PHE A 298 7.68 -11.44 -9.33
CA PHE A 298 6.74 -11.13 -8.25
C PHE A 298 7.05 -9.78 -7.58
N GLN A 299 8.34 -9.48 -7.37
CA GLN A 299 8.81 -8.21 -6.83
C GLN A 299 8.45 -7.03 -7.73
N ARG A 300 8.58 -7.20 -9.05
CA ARG A 300 8.20 -6.19 -10.03
C ARG A 300 6.68 -6.02 -10.13
N ASP A 301 5.98 -7.12 -10.37
CA ASP A 301 4.59 -7.11 -10.80
C ASP A 301 3.64 -6.86 -9.62
N TYR A 302 3.85 -7.53 -8.48
CA TYR A 302 2.99 -7.39 -7.29
C TYR A 302 3.56 -6.42 -6.25
N MET A 303 4.84 -6.55 -5.89
CA MET A 303 5.40 -5.72 -4.81
C MET A 303 5.72 -4.29 -5.25
N GLY A 304 5.97 -4.05 -6.55
CA GLY A 304 6.39 -2.75 -7.08
C GLY A 304 7.79 -2.30 -6.62
N VAL A 305 8.60 -3.20 -6.07
CA VAL A 305 9.93 -2.92 -5.51
C VAL A 305 11.04 -3.21 -6.53
N PRO A 306 12.30 -2.79 -6.31
CA PRO A 306 13.42 -3.25 -7.13
C PRO A 306 13.57 -4.78 -7.10
N GLU A 307 13.87 -5.35 -8.26
CA GLU A 307 14.06 -6.79 -8.46
C GLU A 307 15.39 -7.24 -7.85
N THR A 308 15.35 -7.81 -6.65
CA THR A 308 16.53 -8.40 -6.03
C THR A 308 16.71 -9.86 -6.43
N GLY A 309 15.61 -10.55 -6.72
CA GLY A 309 15.60 -12.01 -6.94
C GLY A 309 15.88 -12.82 -5.68
N LYS A 310 15.97 -12.19 -4.51
CA LYS A 310 16.34 -12.86 -3.25
C LYS A 310 15.11 -13.06 -2.36
N ILE A 311 15.12 -14.14 -1.59
CA ILE A 311 14.13 -14.36 -0.53
C ILE A 311 14.57 -13.54 0.67
N CYS A 312 13.86 -12.45 0.92
CA CYS A 312 14.01 -11.60 2.09
C CYS A 312 12.69 -11.58 2.88
N GLY A 313 12.71 -11.12 4.13
CA GLY A 313 11.49 -11.05 4.94
C GLY A 313 10.35 -10.24 4.30
N SER A 314 10.66 -9.20 3.53
CA SER A 314 9.66 -8.43 2.76
C SER A 314 8.95 -9.26 1.69
N LEU A 315 9.64 -10.19 1.03
CA LEU A 315 9.05 -11.13 0.07
C LEU A 315 8.09 -12.10 0.77
N LEU A 316 8.48 -12.60 1.95
CA LEU A 316 7.66 -13.54 2.72
C LEU A 316 6.32 -12.91 3.13
N LEU A 317 6.38 -11.70 3.69
CA LEU A 317 5.17 -10.93 4.03
C LEU A 317 4.32 -10.62 2.80
N ALA A 318 4.95 -10.27 1.68
CA ALA A 318 4.23 -9.99 0.44
C ALA A 318 3.50 -11.22 -0.09
N LEU A 319 4.11 -12.41 -0.04
CA LEU A 319 3.46 -13.68 -0.42
C LEU A 319 2.32 -14.07 0.53
N ASP A 320 2.47 -13.83 1.84
CA ASP A 320 1.38 -14.03 2.82
C ASP A 320 0.23 -13.02 2.61
N LYS A 321 0.54 -11.77 2.23
CA LYS A 321 -0.46 -10.76 1.85
C LYS A 321 -1.16 -11.12 0.54
N PHE A 322 -0.41 -11.59 -0.46
CA PHE A 322 -0.97 -12.02 -1.74
C PHE A 322 -1.96 -13.18 -1.55
N TYR A 323 -1.66 -14.08 -0.61
CA TYR A 323 -2.58 -15.14 -0.20
C TYR A 323 -3.95 -14.58 0.23
N THR A 324 -3.97 -13.54 1.07
CA THR A 324 -5.20 -12.96 1.64
C THR A 324 -5.93 -12.04 0.66
N GLU A 325 -5.22 -11.28 -0.18
CA GLU A 325 -5.81 -10.35 -1.15
C GLU A 325 -6.51 -11.05 -2.32
N TYR A 326 -6.02 -12.22 -2.73
CA TYR A 326 -6.58 -12.99 -3.86
C TYR A 326 -7.13 -14.34 -3.40
N PRO A 327 -8.21 -14.38 -2.60
CA PRO A 327 -8.77 -15.63 -2.11
C PRO A 327 -9.36 -16.48 -3.25
N VAL A 328 -9.24 -17.80 -3.14
CA VAL A 328 -9.74 -18.75 -4.14
C VAL A 328 -11.00 -19.49 -3.70
N ALA A 329 -11.42 -19.33 -2.44
CA ALA A 329 -12.55 -20.07 -1.89
C ALA A 329 -13.82 -19.90 -2.72
N GLY A 330 -14.07 -18.69 -3.25
CA GLY A 330 -15.22 -18.39 -4.10
C GLY A 330 -15.23 -19.14 -5.44
N PHE A 331 -14.09 -19.66 -5.92
CA PHE A 331 -14.00 -20.38 -7.20
C PHE A 331 -14.13 -21.90 -7.06
N MET A 332 -14.06 -22.43 -5.83
CA MET A 332 -13.88 -23.86 -5.57
C MET A 332 -15.16 -24.69 -5.55
N ALA A 333 -16.33 -24.06 -5.71
CA ALA A 333 -17.63 -24.72 -5.57
C ALA A 333 -17.83 -25.94 -6.49
N LYS A 334 -17.20 -25.95 -7.68
CA LYS A 334 -17.22 -27.10 -8.63
C LYS A 334 -15.85 -27.76 -8.79
N ALA A 335 -14.89 -27.46 -7.92
CA ALA A 335 -13.55 -28.04 -8.01
C ALA A 335 -13.49 -29.50 -7.56
N SER A 336 -14.48 -29.99 -6.80
CA SER A 336 -14.57 -31.38 -6.36
C SER A 336 -15.31 -32.27 -7.36
N CYS A 337 -14.95 -33.55 -7.36
CA CYS A 337 -15.57 -34.60 -8.14
C CYS A 337 -17.01 -34.89 -7.68
N LYS A 338 -17.92 -35.11 -8.63
CA LYS A 338 -19.35 -35.34 -8.38
C LYS A 338 -19.82 -36.76 -8.71
N CYS A 339 -18.95 -37.77 -8.65
CA CYS A 339 -19.32 -39.14 -9.02
C CYS A 339 -20.15 -39.91 -7.99
N GLY A 340 -20.23 -39.42 -6.76
CA GLY A 340 -20.88 -40.13 -5.63
C GLY A 340 -20.09 -41.32 -5.07
N LYS A 341 -18.96 -41.70 -5.66
CA LYS A 341 -18.12 -42.86 -5.27
C LYS A 341 -16.76 -42.50 -4.65
N CYS A 342 -16.51 -41.21 -4.44
CA CYS A 342 -15.29 -40.72 -3.80
C CYS A 342 -15.60 -39.50 -2.92
N SER A 343 -14.66 -39.10 -2.06
CA SER A 343 -14.85 -38.00 -1.10
C SER A 343 -14.77 -36.60 -1.75
N GLY A 344 -15.19 -36.46 -3.00
CA GLY A 344 -14.93 -35.28 -3.84
C GLY A 344 -13.53 -35.25 -4.49
N TYR A 345 -12.65 -36.16 -4.11
CA TYR A 345 -11.32 -36.36 -4.71
C TYR A 345 -11.11 -37.86 -4.86
N GLY A 346 -10.34 -38.31 -5.86
CA GLY A 346 -10.19 -39.72 -6.22
C GLY A 346 -9.66 -40.58 -5.06
N ASN A 347 -9.69 -41.90 -5.24
CA ASN A 347 -9.37 -42.86 -4.17
C ASN A 347 -7.87 -43.22 -4.16
N ASN A 348 -7.02 -42.30 -4.62
CA ASN A 348 -5.57 -42.45 -4.78
C ASN A 348 -5.12 -43.72 -5.57
N ARG A 349 -5.97 -44.22 -6.47
CA ARG A 349 -5.68 -45.40 -7.30
C ARG A 349 -4.59 -45.08 -8.31
N LYS A 350 -3.59 -45.95 -8.47
CA LYS A 350 -2.52 -45.81 -9.44
C LYS A 350 -2.79 -46.65 -10.70
N GLY A 351 -2.32 -46.20 -11.85
CA GLY A 351 -2.45 -46.93 -13.12
C GLY A 351 -3.89 -47.13 -13.60
N VAL A 352 -4.81 -46.22 -13.29
CA VAL A 352 -6.19 -46.30 -13.75
C VAL A 352 -6.30 -45.97 -15.23
N THR A 353 -7.19 -46.66 -15.94
CA THR A 353 -7.35 -46.52 -17.39
C THR A 353 -8.68 -45.87 -17.76
N SER A 354 -8.64 -44.91 -18.68
CA SER A 354 -9.81 -44.19 -19.21
C SER A 354 -9.69 -44.13 -20.74
N GLY A 355 -10.35 -45.05 -21.45
CA GLY A 355 -10.05 -45.29 -22.86
C GLY A 355 -8.61 -45.83 -23.02
N SER A 356 -7.85 -45.28 -23.96
CA SER A 356 -6.43 -45.62 -24.17
C SER A 356 -5.46 -44.92 -23.22
N ASN A 357 -5.93 -44.01 -22.37
CA ASN A 357 -5.08 -43.23 -21.47
C ASN A 357 -4.95 -43.90 -20.10
N VAL A 358 -3.75 -43.86 -19.54
CA VAL A 358 -3.42 -44.35 -18.19
C VAL A 358 -2.98 -43.18 -17.31
N ALA A 359 -3.45 -43.13 -16.07
CA ALA A 359 -3.02 -42.11 -15.11
C ALA A 359 -3.13 -42.59 -13.66
N ASN A 360 -2.68 -41.74 -12.75
CA ASN A 360 -2.86 -41.90 -11.31
C ASN A 360 -3.97 -40.96 -10.84
N GLU A 361 -4.84 -41.47 -9.97
CA GLU A 361 -5.65 -40.61 -9.11
C GLU A 361 -4.75 -40.07 -8.01
N TYR A 362 -4.66 -38.75 -7.89
CA TYR A 362 -3.92 -38.11 -6.81
C TYR A 362 -4.84 -37.80 -5.62
N PRO A 363 -4.34 -37.73 -4.38
CA PRO A 363 -5.21 -37.62 -3.19
C PRO A 363 -5.85 -36.23 -3.00
N GLY A 364 -5.73 -35.32 -3.98
CA GLY A 364 -6.28 -33.97 -3.96
C GLY A 364 -5.93 -33.20 -5.24
N ILE A 365 -6.06 -31.88 -5.21
CA ILE A 365 -5.62 -30.99 -6.29
C ILE A 365 -4.16 -30.57 -6.04
N HIS A 366 -3.35 -30.55 -7.09
CA HIS A 366 -1.96 -30.08 -7.01
C HIS A 366 -1.90 -28.60 -6.64
N ARG A 367 -1.15 -28.23 -5.59
CA ARG A 367 -1.12 -26.87 -5.03
C ARG A 367 -0.76 -25.79 -6.04
N SER A 368 0.17 -26.05 -6.97
CA SER A 368 0.56 -25.08 -8.01
C SER A 368 -0.61 -24.59 -8.85
N LEU A 369 -1.62 -25.43 -9.12
CA LEU A 369 -2.79 -25.05 -9.92
C LEU A 369 -3.58 -23.89 -9.30
N ILE A 370 -3.65 -23.88 -7.97
CA ILE A 370 -4.37 -22.85 -7.21
C ILE A 370 -3.58 -21.55 -7.17
N TRP A 371 -2.26 -21.62 -7.08
CA TRP A 371 -1.41 -20.44 -7.12
C TRP A 371 -1.34 -19.83 -8.52
N ILE A 372 -1.40 -20.65 -9.58
CA ILE A 372 -1.62 -20.17 -10.96
C ILE A 372 -2.97 -19.43 -11.06
N LEU A 373 -4.06 -19.99 -10.51
CA LEU A 373 -5.38 -19.35 -10.51
C LEU A 373 -5.37 -18.01 -9.77
N LYS A 374 -4.68 -17.93 -8.63
CA LYS A 374 -4.52 -16.68 -7.86
C LYS A 374 -3.81 -15.62 -8.70
N SER A 375 -2.70 -15.97 -9.34
CA SER A 375 -1.97 -15.05 -10.21
C SER A 375 -2.80 -14.60 -11.40
N LEU A 376 -3.59 -15.49 -12.01
CA LEU A 376 -4.51 -15.11 -13.08
C LEU A 376 -5.54 -14.07 -12.61
N ASN A 377 -6.15 -14.33 -11.45
CA ASN A 377 -7.09 -13.39 -10.84
C ASN A 377 -6.42 -12.05 -10.49
N PHE A 378 -5.17 -12.08 -10.03
CA PHE A 378 -4.36 -10.88 -9.79
C PHE A 378 -4.16 -10.08 -11.09
N TYR A 379 -3.65 -10.68 -12.17
CA TYR A 379 -3.39 -9.93 -13.40
C TYR A 379 -4.68 -9.36 -14.01
N LEU A 380 -5.77 -10.14 -14.02
CA LEU A 380 -7.07 -9.70 -14.54
C LEU A 380 -7.66 -8.52 -13.76
N LYS A 381 -7.61 -8.56 -12.42
CA LYS A 381 -8.18 -7.48 -11.58
C LYS A 381 -7.37 -6.18 -11.61
N ASN A 382 -6.14 -6.24 -12.11
CA ASN A 382 -5.15 -5.20 -11.92
C ASN A 382 -4.59 -4.71 -13.25
N GLU A 383 -3.54 -5.37 -13.76
CA GLU A 383 -2.87 -5.00 -15.01
C GLU A 383 -3.83 -5.00 -16.20
N PHE A 384 -4.77 -5.94 -16.23
CA PHE A 384 -5.73 -6.09 -17.32
C PHE A 384 -7.16 -5.70 -16.93
N LYS A 385 -7.33 -4.85 -15.91
CA LYS A 385 -8.65 -4.44 -15.42
C LYS A 385 -9.52 -3.79 -16.50
N SER A 386 -8.89 -3.03 -17.41
CA SER A 386 -9.58 -2.35 -18.52
C SER A 386 -10.19 -3.30 -19.54
N SER A 387 -9.78 -4.58 -19.56
CA SER A 387 -10.38 -5.60 -20.43
C SER A 387 -11.81 -6.00 -20.01
N GLY A 388 -12.21 -5.66 -18.79
CA GLY A 388 -13.47 -6.13 -18.19
C GLY A 388 -13.48 -7.63 -17.86
N LEU A 389 -12.37 -8.34 -18.08
CA LEU A 389 -12.27 -9.78 -17.89
C LEU A 389 -12.00 -10.15 -16.43
N GLU A 390 -12.73 -11.14 -15.91
CA GLU A 390 -12.60 -11.64 -14.55
C GLU A 390 -12.71 -13.17 -14.51
N VAL A 391 -12.04 -13.80 -13.54
CA VAL A 391 -12.27 -15.24 -13.26
C VAL A 391 -13.70 -15.40 -12.76
N ALA A 392 -14.50 -16.22 -13.46
CA ALA A 392 -15.87 -16.51 -13.04
C ALA A 392 -15.88 -17.53 -11.90
N TYR A 393 -15.36 -18.72 -12.19
CA TYR A 393 -15.31 -19.88 -11.31
C TYR A 393 -14.54 -21.00 -12.02
N ILE A 394 -14.14 -22.03 -11.25
CA ILE A 394 -13.65 -23.29 -11.82
C ILE A 394 -14.88 -24.06 -12.32
N GLU A 395 -14.99 -24.33 -13.63
CA GLU A 395 -16.08 -25.17 -14.16
C GLU A 395 -15.80 -26.63 -13.87
N SER A 396 -14.54 -27.05 -13.96
CA SER A 396 -14.13 -28.39 -13.59
C SER A 396 -12.74 -28.41 -12.96
N GLY A 397 -12.68 -29.00 -11.77
CA GLY A 397 -11.43 -29.34 -11.09
C GLY A 397 -11.17 -30.84 -11.15
N TYR A 398 -11.41 -31.53 -10.05
CA TYR A 398 -11.13 -32.95 -9.91
C TYR A 398 -12.19 -33.82 -10.59
N ARG A 399 -11.76 -34.77 -11.44
CA ARG A 399 -12.58 -35.84 -12.02
C ARG A 399 -11.87 -37.18 -11.80
N CYS A 400 -12.44 -38.03 -10.93
CA CYS A 400 -11.90 -39.36 -10.66
C CYS A 400 -12.30 -40.36 -11.76
N ILE A 401 -11.75 -41.57 -11.74
CA ILE A 401 -12.00 -42.57 -12.79
C ILE A 401 -13.48 -42.97 -12.88
N GLU A 402 -14.17 -43.03 -11.74
CA GLU A 402 -15.60 -43.34 -11.71
C GLU A 402 -16.42 -42.24 -12.40
N ASN A 403 -16.04 -40.97 -12.22
CA ASN A 403 -16.69 -39.86 -12.93
C ASN A 403 -16.45 -39.97 -14.44
N ASN A 404 -15.22 -40.30 -14.85
CA ASN A 404 -14.91 -40.47 -16.26
C ASN A 404 -15.74 -41.59 -16.89
N LYS A 405 -15.86 -42.74 -16.22
CA LYS A 405 -16.69 -43.86 -16.68
C LYS A 405 -18.16 -43.46 -16.83
N GLN A 406 -18.73 -42.78 -15.82
CA GLN A 406 -20.11 -42.30 -15.85
C GLN A 406 -20.40 -41.37 -17.05
N HIS A 407 -19.41 -40.58 -17.45
CA HIS A 407 -19.54 -39.62 -18.55
C HIS A 407 -18.84 -40.03 -19.84
N LYS A 408 -18.40 -41.30 -19.95
CA LYS A 408 -17.69 -41.86 -21.12
C LYS A 408 -16.49 -41.02 -21.58
N ARG A 409 -15.73 -40.44 -20.63
CA ARG A 409 -14.56 -39.60 -20.92
C ARG A 409 -13.28 -40.43 -21.04
N THR A 410 -12.38 -40.02 -21.92
CA THR A 410 -11.04 -40.61 -22.07
C THR A 410 -9.92 -39.75 -21.45
N SER A 411 -10.19 -38.47 -21.14
CA SER A 411 -9.22 -37.54 -20.55
C SER A 411 -8.88 -37.89 -19.10
N VAL A 412 -7.60 -37.86 -18.72
CA VAL A 412 -7.13 -38.23 -17.38
C VAL A 412 -6.41 -37.11 -16.61
N ASN A 413 -6.19 -35.96 -17.23
CA ASN A 413 -5.54 -34.77 -16.66
C ASN A 413 -6.26 -34.20 -15.42
N HIS A 414 -7.59 -34.32 -15.33
CA HIS A 414 -8.37 -33.81 -14.20
C HIS A 414 -8.33 -34.71 -12.95
N MET A 415 -7.46 -35.72 -12.89
CA MET A 415 -7.27 -36.54 -11.68
C MET A 415 -6.40 -35.85 -10.61
N GLY A 416 -6.48 -34.52 -10.53
CA GLY A 416 -5.72 -33.67 -9.59
C GLY A 416 -4.72 -32.71 -10.24
N LEU A 417 -4.58 -32.74 -11.58
CA LEU A 417 -3.51 -32.04 -12.31
C LEU A 417 -3.97 -30.93 -13.26
N ALA A 418 -5.28 -30.66 -13.37
CA ALA A 418 -5.82 -29.68 -14.32
C ALA A 418 -7.01 -28.89 -13.78
N LEU A 419 -7.23 -27.70 -14.33
CA LEU A 419 -8.40 -26.86 -14.06
C LEU A 419 -8.98 -26.31 -15.37
N ASP A 420 -10.32 -26.33 -15.46
CA ASP A 420 -11.09 -25.65 -16.51
C ASP A 420 -11.70 -24.37 -15.92
N ILE A 421 -11.25 -23.21 -16.39
CA ILE A 421 -11.66 -21.90 -15.86
C ILE A 421 -12.61 -21.20 -16.82
N HIS A 422 -13.76 -20.79 -16.30
CA HIS A 422 -14.66 -19.88 -17.00
C HIS A 422 -14.35 -18.43 -16.65
N ILE A 423 -14.57 -17.56 -17.63
CA ILE A 423 -14.24 -16.14 -17.55
C ILE A 423 -15.52 -15.32 -17.71
N LYS A 424 -15.60 -14.21 -16.99
CA LYS A 424 -16.60 -13.17 -17.18
C LYS A 424 -16.00 -12.02 -17.96
N LYS A 425 -16.83 -11.32 -18.72
CA LYS A 425 -16.57 -10.00 -19.26
C LYS A 425 -17.72 -9.09 -18.80
N ASP A 426 -17.40 -8.00 -18.14
CA ASP A 426 -18.38 -7.03 -17.64
C ASP A 426 -19.49 -7.68 -16.79
N GLY A 427 -19.09 -8.63 -15.93
CA GLY A 427 -19.98 -9.33 -15.01
C GLY A 427 -20.71 -10.56 -15.58
N VAL A 428 -20.69 -10.77 -16.90
CA VAL A 428 -21.40 -11.89 -17.58
C VAL A 428 -20.40 -12.92 -18.11
N ARG A 429 -20.73 -14.21 -18.06
CA ARG A 429 -19.86 -15.26 -18.62
C ARG A 429 -19.65 -15.03 -20.12
N THR A 430 -18.39 -14.83 -20.53
CA THR A 430 -18.02 -14.76 -21.95
C THR A 430 -17.78 -16.16 -22.52
N LYS A 431 -18.08 -16.32 -23.82
CA LYS A 431 -17.74 -17.50 -24.63
C LYS A 431 -16.93 -17.10 -25.87
N GLU A 432 -16.50 -15.85 -25.96
CA GLU A 432 -15.78 -15.32 -27.11
C GLU A 432 -14.37 -15.90 -27.15
N LEU A 433 -13.98 -16.44 -28.30
CA LEU A 433 -12.65 -17.01 -28.50
C LEU A 433 -11.56 -15.96 -28.30
N LEU A 434 -11.80 -14.71 -28.71
CA LEU A 434 -10.86 -13.60 -28.55
C LEU A 434 -10.52 -13.33 -27.08
N ASP A 435 -11.50 -13.46 -26.18
CA ASP A 435 -11.26 -13.28 -24.75
C ASP A 435 -10.42 -14.43 -24.17
N MET A 436 -10.65 -15.67 -24.62
CA MET A 436 -9.84 -16.82 -24.20
C MET A 436 -8.41 -16.69 -24.71
N GLU A 437 -8.23 -16.37 -25.99
CA GLU A 437 -6.92 -16.16 -26.61
C GLU A 437 -6.18 -14.98 -25.96
N PHE A 438 -6.90 -13.92 -25.57
CA PHE A 438 -6.30 -12.82 -24.83
C PHE A 438 -5.66 -13.31 -23.53
N ILE A 439 -6.39 -14.10 -22.74
CA ILE A 439 -5.88 -14.67 -21.49
C ILE A 439 -4.72 -15.63 -21.76
N ARG A 440 -4.84 -16.49 -22.77
CA ARG A 440 -3.77 -17.44 -23.11
C ARG A 440 -2.48 -16.72 -23.48
N LYS A 441 -2.55 -15.81 -24.45
CA LYS A 441 -1.39 -15.21 -25.11
C LYS A 441 -0.81 -14.03 -24.35
N ASN A 442 -1.64 -13.19 -23.73
CA ASN A 442 -1.16 -11.97 -23.09
C ASN A 442 -0.91 -12.13 -21.59
N ILE A 443 -1.51 -13.16 -20.97
CA ILE A 443 -1.40 -13.36 -19.52
C ILE A 443 -0.67 -14.67 -19.21
N MET A 444 -1.22 -15.83 -19.57
CA MET A 444 -0.67 -17.10 -19.12
C MET A 444 0.68 -17.42 -19.77
N GLU A 445 0.81 -17.19 -21.08
CA GLU A 445 2.07 -17.41 -21.81
C GLU A 445 3.15 -16.41 -21.35
N ILE A 446 2.84 -15.11 -21.31
CA ILE A 446 3.82 -14.05 -21.00
C ILE A 446 4.16 -13.99 -19.50
N LYS A 447 3.15 -14.03 -18.62
CA LYS A 447 3.34 -13.77 -17.19
C LYS A 447 3.55 -15.03 -16.37
N MET A 448 3.03 -16.18 -16.80
CA MET A 448 3.08 -17.42 -16.03
C MET A 448 4.04 -18.44 -16.63
N GLY A 449 4.67 -18.15 -17.77
CA GLY A 449 5.55 -19.08 -18.45
C GLY A 449 4.82 -20.32 -18.98
N ALA A 450 3.51 -20.23 -19.21
CA ALA A 450 2.72 -21.33 -19.77
C ALA A 450 3.04 -21.56 -21.25
N SER A 451 2.69 -22.72 -21.78
CA SER A 451 2.86 -23.03 -23.20
C SER A 451 1.72 -23.88 -23.74
N GLU A 452 1.32 -23.58 -24.96
CA GLU A 452 0.42 -24.44 -25.74
C GLU A 452 1.10 -25.69 -26.30
N GLN A 453 2.44 -25.76 -26.20
CA GLN A 453 3.19 -26.96 -26.48
C GLN A 453 3.41 -27.75 -25.19
N ARG A 454 3.24 -29.07 -25.29
CA ARG A 454 3.56 -30.00 -24.21
C ARG A 454 5.07 -30.02 -23.99
N GLN A 455 5.55 -29.28 -22.99
CA GLN A 455 6.96 -29.23 -22.59
C GLN A 455 7.12 -29.74 -21.16
N THR A 456 8.20 -30.47 -20.88
CA THR A 456 8.54 -30.93 -19.53
C THR A 456 8.73 -29.73 -18.61
N ASP A 457 8.25 -29.85 -17.37
CA ASP A 457 8.40 -28.83 -16.32
C ASP A 457 7.85 -27.46 -16.73
N LYS A 458 6.75 -27.46 -17.48
CA LYS A 458 6.04 -26.25 -17.89
C LYS A 458 4.54 -26.39 -17.68
N ILE A 459 3.87 -25.28 -17.39
CA ILE A 459 2.41 -25.22 -17.35
C ILE A 459 1.91 -25.42 -18.77
N TYR A 460 1.12 -26.46 -18.99
CA TYR A 460 0.47 -26.67 -20.27
C TYR A 460 -0.82 -25.86 -20.35
N LEU A 461 -1.04 -25.24 -21.49
CA LEU A 461 -2.21 -24.45 -21.82
C LEU A 461 -2.90 -25.08 -23.02
N GLU A 462 -4.16 -25.45 -22.91
CA GLU A 462 -4.85 -26.05 -24.07
C GLU A 462 -5.10 -24.98 -25.14
N PRO A 463 -4.62 -25.19 -26.39
CA PRO A 463 -4.87 -24.27 -27.48
C PRO A 463 -6.31 -24.38 -27.98
N LYS A 464 -6.75 -23.40 -28.78
CA LYS A 464 -8.05 -23.49 -29.49
C LYS A 464 -8.13 -24.65 -30.49
N VAL A 465 -6.99 -25.03 -31.07
CA VAL A 465 -6.85 -26.12 -32.04
C VAL A 465 -5.53 -26.83 -31.76
N PHE A 466 -5.58 -28.16 -31.66
CA PHE A 466 -4.40 -29.01 -31.48
C PHE A 466 -3.63 -29.16 -32.79
N ASN A 467 -2.35 -29.56 -32.71
CA ASN A 467 -1.49 -29.74 -33.89
C ASN A 467 -2.02 -30.76 -34.91
N ASN A 468 -2.88 -31.68 -34.49
CA ASN A 468 -3.53 -32.66 -35.37
C ASN A 468 -4.84 -32.14 -36.00
N GLY A 469 -5.15 -30.86 -35.85
CA GLY A 469 -6.37 -30.22 -36.36
C GLY A 469 -7.60 -30.41 -35.45
N GLY A 470 -7.50 -31.15 -34.35
CA GLY A 470 -8.60 -31.33 -33.41
C GLY A 470 -8.96 -30.02 -32.69
N SER A 471 -10.25 -29.80 -32.40
CA SER A 471 -10.69 -28.65 -31.60
C SER A 471 -10.26 -28.79 -30.15
N GLY A 472 -9.69 -27.72 -29.59
CA GLY A 472 -9.41 -27.60 -28.16
C GLY A 472 -10.37 -26.62 -27.47
N ALA A 473 -9.96 -26.07 -26.34
CA ALA A 473 -10.78 -25.18 -25.53
C ALA A 473 -11.07 -23.83 -26.23
N THR A 474 -12.34 -23.54 -26.52
CA THR A 474 -12.73 -22.29 -27.20
C THR A 474 -13.54 -21.32 -26.32
N THR A 475 -14.22 -21.83 -25.29
CA THR A 475 -15.12 -21.04 -24.41
C THR A 475 -14.75 -21.10 -22.93
N TRP A 476 -13.57 -21.66 -22.63
CA TRP A 476 -12.93 -21.71 -21.33
C TRP A 476 -11.42 -21.73 -21.51
N VAL A 477 -10.69 -21.49 -20.42
CA VAL A 477 -9.24 -21.65 -20.37
C VAL A 477 -8.93 -22.94 -19.62
N HIS A 478 -8.28 -23.90 -20.28
CA HIS A 478 -7.78 -25.12 -19.66
C HIS A 478 -6.27 -25.02 -19.47
N TYR A 479 -5.81 -25.32 -18.27
CA TYR A 479 -4.39 -25.49 -18.00
C TYR A 479 -4.12 -26.66 -17.07
N ASP A 480 -2.96 -27.29 -17.24
CA ASP A 480 -2.56 -28.45 -16.45
C ASP A 480 -1.04 -28.48 -16.17
N VAL A 481 -0.67 -29.27 -15.16
CA VAL A 481 0.73 -29.50 -14.76
C VAL A 481 1.16 -30.95 -15.01
N THR A 482 0.51 -31.64 -15.96
CA THR A 482 0.75 -33.07 -16.22
C THR A 482 2.14 -33.38 -16.77
N ARG A 483 2.87 -32.37 -17.25
CA ARG A 483 4.24 -32.50 -17.77
C ARG A 483 5.32 -32.15 -16.75
N PHE A 484 4.95 -31.93 -15.49
CA PHE A 484 5.95 -31.82 -14.42
C PHE A 484 6.72 -33.14 -14.25
N SER A 485 7.99 -33.01 -13.90
CA SER A 485 8.87 -34.14 -13.62
C SER A 485 8.39 -34.92 -12.39
N GLN A 486 8.67 -36.23 -12.37
CA GLN A 486 8.18 -37.16 -11.36
C GLN A 486 8.33 -36.72 -9.88
N PRO A 487 9.42 -36.04 -9.45
CA PRO A 487 9.55 -35.58 -8.06
C PRO A 487 8.41 -34.64 -7.62
N TYR A 488 7.78 -33.93 -8.56
CA TYR A 488 6.71 -32.98 -8.29
C TYR A 488 5.32 -33.62 -8.20
N PHE A 489 5.23 -34.95 -8.35
CA PHE A 489 3.98 -35.71 -8.18
C PHE A 489 3.88 -36.44 -6.84
N ASN A 490 4.68 -36.05 -5.84
CA ASN A 490 4.55 -36.55 -4.48
C ASN A 490 3.20 -36.14 -3.86
N ASP A 491 2.55 -37.07 -3.15
CA ASP A 491 1.26 -36.87 -2.49
C ASP A 491 1.22 -35.64 -1.55
N LEU A 492 2.38 -35.17 -1.04
CA LEU A 492 2.49 -33.96 -0.23
C LEU A 492 2.02 -32.68 -0.95
N PHE A 493 2.09 -32.64 -2.30
CA PHE A 493 1.66 -31.49 -3.10
C PHE A 493 0.15 -31.46 -3.39
N PHE A 494 -0.59 -32.50 -3.00
CA PHE A 494 -2.00 -32.65 -3.31
C PHE A 494 -2.85 -32.47 -2.07
N LYS A 495 -3.76 -31.50 -2.12
CA LYS A 495 -4.60 -31.14 -0.97
C LYS A 495 -6.07 -31.03 -1.37
N LYS A 496 -6.96 -31.19 -0.37
CA LYS A 496 -8.41 -31.22 -0.57
C LYS A 496 -9.05 -29.90 -0.17
N SER A 497 -8.66 -29.33 0.96
CA SER A 497 -9.24 -28.07 1.44
C SER A 497 -8.52 -26.84 0.90
N VAL A 498 -9.24 -25.71 0.83
CA VAL A 498 -8.66 -24.42 0.44
C VAL A 498 -7.53 -24.00 1.39
N ALA A 499 -7.69 -24.23 2.71
CA ALA A 499 -6.66 -23.90 3.69
C ALA A 499 -5.35 -24.66 3.41
N GLU A 500 -5.43 -25.96 3.19
CA GLU A 500 -4.26 -26.79 2.88
C GLU A 500 -3.65 -26.46 1.51
N LEU A 501 -4.48 -26.16 0.50
CA LEU A 501 -4.01 -25.79 -0.83
C LEU A 501 -3.15 -24.50 -0.79
N ASN A 502 -3.56 -23.54 0.04
CA ASN A 502 -2.79 -22.32 0.27
C ASN A 502 -1.51 -22.58 1.08
N GLY A 503 -1.61 -23.39 2.14
CA GLY A 503 -0.55 -23.55 3.14
C GLY A 503 -0.66 -22.51 4.26
N GLY A 504 0.06 -22.72 5.36
CA GLY A 504 0.11 -21.79 6.50
C GLY A 504 1.00 -20.57 6.21
N PRO A 505 0.98 -19.52 7.05
CA PRO A 505 1.81 -18.33 6.85
C PRO A 505 3.31 -18.66 6.76
N LEU A 506 4.03 -18.07 5.80
CA LEU A 506 5.47 -18.28 5.64
C LEU A 506 6.26 -17.78 6.85
N VAL A 507 5.79 -16.71 7.50
CA VAL A 507 6.40 -16.21 8.74
C VAL A 507 6.44 -17.29 9.83
N GLU A 508 5.37 -18.06 9.98
CA GLU A 508 5.31 -19.16 10.95
C GLU A 508 6.21 -20.33 10.54
N LEU A 509 6.34 -20.60 9.24
CA LEU A 509 7.31 -21.58 8.75
C LEU A 509 8.75 -21.18 9.08
N VAL A 510 9.10 -19.90 8.85
CA VAL A 510 10.42 -19.35 9.17
C VAL A 510 10.75 -19.45 10.66
N LYS A 511 9.77 -19.18 11.54
CA LYS A 511 9.92 -19.38 12.98
C LYS A 511 10.19 -20.85 13.32
N LYS A 512 9.44 -21.77 12.73
CA LYS A 512 9.60 -23.23 12.97
C LYS A 512 10.96 -23.76 12.54
N ILE A 513 11.51 -23.27 11.43
CA ILE A 513 12.82 -23.69 10.92
C ILE A 513 13.99 -22.85 11.46
N ASN A 514 13.74 -22.00 12.48
CA ASN A 514 14.73 -21.16 13.15
C ASN A 514 15.51 -20.20 12.21
N LEU A 515 14.89 -19.72 11.13
CA LEU A 515 15.47 -18.73 10.20
C LEU A 515 14.98 -17.30 10.48
N VAL A 516 14.62 -17.01 11.73
CA VAL A 516 13.96 -15.75 12.16
C VAL A 516 14.75 -14.50 11.76
N SER A 517 16.07 -14.59 11.64
CA SER A 517 16.94 -13.51 11.18
C SER A 517 16.49 -12.94 9.82
N ILE A 518 15.96 -13.75 8.90
CA ILE A 518 15.47 -13.27 7.59
C ILE A 518 14.34 -12.25 7.68
N LEU A 519 13.62 -12.22 8.81
CA LEU A 519 12.51 -11.30 9.08
C LEU A 519 13.00 -9.93 9.57
N SER A 520 14.27 -9.77 9.92
CA SER A 520 14.84 -8.52 10.46
C SER A 520 14.58 -7.31 9.56
N CYS A 521 14.61 -7.50 8.24
CA CYS A 521 14.38 -6.44 7.26
C CYS A 521 12.91 -6.32 6.80
N SER A 522 12.00 -7.08 7.42
CA SER A 522 10.56 -7.03 7.11
C SER A 522 9.79 -6.03 7.98
N GLY A 523 10.44 -5.43 8.98
CA GLY A 523 9.78 -4.58 9.98
C GLY A 523 9.06 -5.39 11.09
N VAL A 524 9.08 -6.73 11.00
CA VAL A 524 8.66 -7.62 12.09
C VAL A 524 9.81 -7.70 13.09
N LEU A 525 9.59 -7.22 14.32
CA LEU A 525 10.58 -7.29 15.40
C LEU A 525 10.99 -8.75 15.63
N THR A 526 12.25 -9.08 15.31
CA THR A 526 12.84 -10.37 15.63
C THR A 526 13.19 -10.39 17.11
N ALA A 527 12.26 -10.82 17.96
CA ALA A 527 12.63 -11.26 19.30
C ALA A 527 13.51 -12.52 19.12
N THR A 528 14.79 -12.38 19.41
CA THR A 528 15.78 -13.47 19.37
C THR A 528 15.41 -14.56 20.37
N SER A 529 15.57 -15.80 19.88
CA SER A 529 15.47 -17.12 20.53
C SER A 529 15.56 -17.19 22.05
N ASN A 530 14.62 -17.91 22.68
CA ASN A 530 14.88 -19.29 23.13
C ASN A 530 13.58 -19.96 23.58
N ASN A 531 13.47 -21.26 23.25
CA ASN A 531 12.57 -22.28 23.78
C ASN A 531 11.42 -21.78 24.66
N LEU A 532 10.16 -21.91 24.23
CA LEU A 532 9.09 -22.16 25.20
C LEU A 532 7.91 -22.92 24.60
N LYS A 533 7.36 -23.75 25.48
CA LYS A 533 6.19 -24.61 25.32
C LYS A 533 4.95 -23.77 24.95
N THR A 534 3.88 -24.47 24.59
CA THR A 534 2.58 -23.96 24.10
C THR A 534 1.77 -23.04 25.04
N SER A 535 2.43 -22.17 25.82
CA SER A 535 1.84 -21.11 26.66
C SER A 535 2.27 -19.68 26.31
N ASP A 536 3.23 -19.49 25.41
CA ASP A 536 3.98 -18.22 25.36
C ASP A 536 3.56 -17.30 24.19
N LYS A 537 2.33 -16.79 24.26
CA LYS A 537 1.97 -15.62 23.44
C LYS A 537 2.60 -14.38 24.05
N THR A 538 3.21 -13.54 23.22
CA THR A 538 3.68 -12.22 23.63
C THR A 538 2.50 -11.29 23.96
N ILE A 539 2.73 -10.24 24.76
CA ILE A 539 1.70 -9.25 25.05
C ILE A 539 1.14 -8.63 23.77
N ASP A 540 1.98 -8.36 22.77
CA ASP A 540 1.53 -7.78 21.50
C ASP A 540 0.60 -8.72 20.73
N GLU A 541 0.86 -10.03 20.75
CA GLU A 541 -0.04 -11.03 20.17
C GLU A 541 -1.37 -11.12 20.91
N LEU A 542 -1.33 -11.07 22.25
CA LEU A 542 -2.54 -11.02 23.09
C LEU A 542 -3.34 -9.73 22.86
N VAL A 543 -2.70 -8.60 22.62
CA VAL A 543 -3.35 -7.33 22.28
C VAL A 543 -4.03 -7.38 20.90
N VAL A 544 -3.42 -8.06 19.93
CA VAL A 544 -4.07 -8.29 18.62
C VAL A 544 -5.29 -9.20 18.77
N GLU A 545 -5.17 -10.27 19.57
CA GLU A 545 -6.31 -11.15 19.89
C GLU A 545 -7.43 -10.40 20.61
N LEU A 546 -7.08 -9.51 21.55
CA LEU A 546 -8.03 -8.67 22.26
C LEU A 546 -8.83 -7.81 21.28
N GLY A 547 -8.15 -7.15 20.33
CA GLY A 547 -8.81 -6.36 19.30
C GLY A 547 -9.76 -7.19 18.42
N ASN A 548 -9.35 -8.41 18.06
CA ASN A 548 -10.19 -9.33 17.27
C ASN A 548 -11.38 -9.88 18.08
N ALA A 549 -11.21 -10.11 19.38
CA ALA A 549 -12.28 -10.55 20.28
C ALA A 549 -13.35 -9.46 20.43
N ILE A 550 -12.94 -8.21 20.59
CA ILE A 550 -13.85 -7.05 20.60
C ILE A 550 -14.56 -6.94 19.24
N ALA A 551 -13.80 -6.96 18.15
CA ALA A 551 -14.32 -6.87 16.78
C ALA A 551 -15.35 -7.96 16.43
N SER A 552 -15.25 -9.15 17.03
CA SER A 552 -16.22 -10.23 16.80
C SER A 552 -17.66 -9.83 17.16
N GLY A 553 -17.84 -8.87 18.08
CA GLY A 553 -19.13 -8.28 18.43
C GLY A 553 -19.44 -6.95 17.73
N GLU A 554 -18.41 -6.27 17.19
CA GLU A 554 -18.47 -4.87 16.73
C GLU A 554 -18.44 -4.73 15.18
N GLY A 555 -17.86 -5.69 14.45
CA GLY A 555 -17.86 -5.76 12.97
C GLY A 555 -16.49 -5.59 12.31
N SER A 556 -16.48 -5.39 10.99
CA SER A 556 -15.26 -5.16 10.18
C SER A 556 -14.74 -3.72 10.22
N TYR A 557 -13.60 -3.44 9.55
CA TYR A 557 -13.09 -2.07 9.36
C TYR A 557 -14.05 -1.15 8.58
N GLU A 558 -15.01 -1.74 7.84
CA GLU A 558 -16.07 -1.02 7.13
C GLU A 558 -17.38 -0.94 7.92
N ALA A 559 -17.41 -1.48 9.15
CA ALA A 559 -18.60 -1.47 9.97
C ALA A 559 -19.03 -0.05 10.35
N TRP A 560 -20.33 0.20 10.40
CA TRP A 560 -20.85 1.47 10.90
C TRP A 560 -22.29 1.37 11.36
N ASN A 561 -22.68 2.30 12.22
CA ASN A 561 -24.08 2.54 12.54
C ASN A 561 -24.38 4.05 12.73
N ALA A 562 -25.65 4.42 12.50
CA ALA A 562 -26.13 5.81 12.62
C ALA A 562 -26.43 6.23 14.07
N GLY A 563 -26.30 5.33 15.04
CA GLY A 563 -26.75 5.51 16.42
C GLY A 563 -28.27 5.63 16.54
N ALA A 564 -28.75 5.73 17.77
CA ALA A 564 -30.14 6.04 18.08
C ALA A 564 -30.22 6.78 19.43
N PRO A 565 -31.24 7.63 19.65
CA PRO A 565 -31.57 8.15 20.97
C PRO A 565 -31.87 7.02 21.96
N GLU A 566 -31.70 7.30 23.24
CA GLU A 566 -31.98 6.35 24.32
C GLU A 566 -33.43 5.84 24.24
N GLY A 567 -33.62 4.53 24.37
CA GLY A 567 -34.92 3.87 24.23
C GLY A 567 -35.38 3.64 22.78
N LYS A 568 -34.61 4.05 21.76
CA LYS A 568 -34.89 3.77 20.34
C LYS A 568 -33.88 2.77 19.77
N ARG A 569 -34.32 1.99 18.77
CA ARG A 569 -33.44 1.07 18.03
C ARG A 569 -32.72 1.80 16.89
N VAL A 570 -31.48 1.40 16.64
CA VAL A 570 -30.69 1.87 15.50
C VAL A 570 -31.41 1.50 14.19
N LYS A 571 -31.66 2.50 13.34
CA LYS A 571 -32.38 2.32 12.07
C LYS A 571 -31.46 1.94 10.90
N TYR A 572 -30.23 2.47 10.90
CA TYR A 572 -29.26 2.24 9.83
C TYR A 572 -27.91 1.82 10.41
N GLY A 573 -27.35 0.75 9.86
CA GLY A 573 -26.02 0.28 10.15
C GLY A 573 -25.71 -1.01 9.39
N LYS A 574 -24.43 -1.30 9.20
CA LYS A 574 -23.93 -2.53 8.60
C LYS A 574 -22.66 -2.95 9.32
N MET A 575 -22.55 -4.24 9.66
CA MET A 575 -21.33 -4.80 10.25
C MET A 575 -20.23 -5.04 9.20
N ASN A 576 -20.61 -5.22 7.93
CA ASN A 576 -19.70 -5.41 6.79
C ASN A 576 -20.25 -4.64 5.58
N ASP A 577 -19.65 -3.50 5.25
CA ASP A 577 -20.02 -2.71 4.07
C ASP A 577 -18.93 -2.76 2.99
N LEU A 578 -19.17 -2.10 1.86
CA LEU A 578 -18.22 -2.06 0.76
C LEU A 578 -16.90 -1.36 1.16
N PRO A 579 -15.74 -1.82 0.66
CA PRO A 579 -14.46 -1.18 0.90
C PRO A 579 -14.48 0.32 0.58
N GLY A 580 -13.90 1.13 1.46
CA GLY A 580 -13.87 2.59 1.31
C GLY A 580 -15.06 3.32 1.93
N THR A 581 -16.07 2.60 2.42
CA THR A 581 -17.23 3.20 3.13
C THR A 581 -16.79 3.98 4.36
N ILE A 582 -15.88 3.39 5.14
CA ILE A 582 -15.22 4.00 6.30
C ILE A 582 -13.75 4.24 6.01
N THR A 583 -13.05 3.24 5.48
CA THR A 583 -11.60 3.32 5.29
C THR A 583 -11.16 4.34 4.24
N GLY A 584 -12.08 4.74 3.34
CA GLY A 584 -11.86 5.77 2.33
C GLY A 584 -12.23 7.18 2.78
N LYS A 585 -12.64 7.37 4.04
CA LYS A 585 -13.02 8.68 4.59
C LYS A 585 -11.97 9.19 5.54
N THR A 586 -11.77 10.50 5.57
CA THR A 586 -10.92 11.13 6.59
C THR A 586 -11.62 11.15 7.94
N ILE A 587 -10.85 11.29 9.01
CA ILE A 587 -11.38 11.46 10.36
C ILE A 587 -12.35 12.65 10.41
N ASN A 588 -11.99 13.79 9.82
CA ASN A 588 -12.83 14.98 9.74
C ASN A 588 -14.14 14.71 8.98
N GLN A 589 -14.10 13.95 7.88
CA GLN A 589 -15.32 13.56 7.16
C GLN A 589 -16.26 12.70 8.00
N LEU A 590 -15.74 11.76 8.79
CA LEU A 590 -16.54 10.93 9.69
C LEU A 590 -17.14 11.76 10.84
N LEU A 591 -16.34 12.64 11.45
CA LEU A 591 -16.80 13.55 12.49
C LEU A 591 -17.91 14.48 11.97
N LEU A 592 -17.76 15.02 10.76
CA LEU A 592 -18.78 15.84 10.11
C LEU A 592 -20.04 15.02 9.77
N ALA A 593 -19.89 13.81 9.23
CA ALA A 593 -21.03 12.93 8.92
C ALA A 593 -21.83 12.54 10.19
N SER A 594 -21.19 12.45 11.35
CA SER A 594 -21.87 12.18 12.61
C SER A 594 -22.73 13.36 13.11
N LYS A 595 -22.33 14.60 12.76
CA LYS A 595 -22.94 15.87 13.20
C LYS A 595 -23.99 16.38 12.22
N ASN A 596 -23.73 16.28 10.92
CA ASN A 596 -24.54 16.91 9.87
C ASN A 596 -25.79 16.11 9.51
N TYR A 597 -25.91 14.87 9.99
CA TYR A 597 -27.02 13.97 9.69
C TYR A 597 -27.69 13.48 10.97
N SER A 598 -29.00 13.26 10.93
CA SER A 598 -29.77 12.72 12.06
C SER A 598 -29.68 11.19 12.11
N TRP A 599 -30.06 10.58 13.24
CA TRP A 599 -30.07 9.11 13.40
C TRP A 599 -31.03 8.38 12.45
N GLN A 600 -31.94 9.12 11.81
CA GLN A 600 -32.88 8.61 10.81
C GLN A 600 -32.35 8.75 9.36
N ASP A 601 -31.11 9.20 9.17
CA ASP A 601 -30.46 9.34 7.88
C ASP A 601 -29.35 8.28 7.71
N ASN A 602 -29.36 7.56 6.59
CA ASN A 602 -28.40 6.49 6.31
C ASN A 602 -26.97 7.00 5.99
N ARG A 603 -26.78 8.32 5.85
CA ARG A 603 -25.46 8.97 5.67
C ARG A 603 -24.79 9.27 7.00
N ARG A 604 -25.50 9.20 8.13
CA ARG A 604 -24.89 9.38 9.43
C ARG A 604 -23.89 8.26 9.71
N ARG A 605 -22.73 8.63 10.24
CA ARG A 605 -21.68 7.72 10.68
C ARG A 605 -21.39 8.03 12.14
N PHE A 606 -22.11 7.38 13.04
CA PHE A 606 -22.00 7.64 14.47
C PHE A 606 -20.93 6.74 15.08
N ALA A 607 -21.14 5.42 15.10
CA ALA A 607 -20.11 4.47 15.49
C ALA A 607 -19.52 3.86 14.20
N THR A 608 -18.19 3.83 14.09
CA THR A 608 -17.49 3.47 12.84
C THR A 608 -16.29 2.58 13.08
N GLY A 609 -16.05 1.68 12.13
CA GLY A 609 -14.88 0.82 12.08
C GLY A 609 -14.99 -0.43 12.95
N LYS A 610 -13.90 -1.18 12.97
CA LYS A 610 -13.74 -2.48 13.65
C LYS A 610 -14.08 -2.42 15.15
N TYR A 611 -13.89 -1.26 15.76
CA TYR A 611 -14.08 -1.03 17.20
C TYR A 611 -15.32 -0.17 17.52
N GLN A 612 -16.18 0.08 16.53
CA GLN A 612 -17.37 0.95 16.63
C GLN A 612 -17.08 2.30 17.33
N THR A 613 -15.95 2.93 16.97
CA THR A 613 -15.50 4.18 17.58
C THR A 613 -16.51 5.30 17.36
N ILE A 614 -17.00 5.91 18.44
CA ILE A 614 -17.96 7.02 18.40
C ILE A 614 -17.27 8.38 18.17
N PRO A 615 -17.99 9.45 17.78
CA PRO A 615 -17.36 10.68 17.31
C PRO A 615 -16.56 11.41 18.40
N SER A 616 -17.04 11.38 19.64
CA SER A 616 -16.32 11.98 20.78
C SER A 616 -15.00 11.26 21.05
N THR A 617 -15.00 9.92 20.99
CA THR A 617 -13.80 9.10 21.16
C THR A 617 -12.84 9.30 20.00
N LEU A 618 -13.35 9.37 18.76
CA LEU A 618 -12.53 9.61 17.58
C LEU A 618 -11.89 11.00 17.58
N ASP A 619 -12.61 12.06 17.99
CA ASP A 619 -12.02 13.40 18.14
C ASP A 619 -11.02 13.48 19.30
N ALA A 620 -11.25 12.75 20.39
CA ALA A 620 -10.29 12.63 21.49
C ALA A 620 -9.01 11.89 21.05
N ALA A 621 -9.14 10.84 20.24
CA ALA A 621 -8.02 10.14 19.62
C ALA A 621 -7.23 11.08 18.71
N ARG A 622 -7.92 11.80 17.83
CA ARG A 622 -7.34 12.81 16.93
C ARG A 622 -6.50 13.83 17.70
N LYS A 623 -7.03 14.39 18.79
CA LYS A 623 -6.33 15.34 19.65
C LYS A 623 -5.12 14.71 20.36
N ARG A 624 -5.31 13.55 21.00
CA ARG A 624 -4.24 12.86 21.75
C ARG A 624 -3.07 12.46 20.86
N MET A 625 -3.37 12.04 19.63
CA MET A 625 -2.39 11.55 18.65
C MET A 625 -1.84 12.67 17.75
N ASN A 626 -2.21 13.93 18.02
CA ASN A 626 -1.81 15.11 17.25
C ASN A 626 -2.11 15.00 15.75
N LEU A 627 -3.28 14.44 15.42
CA LEU A 627 -3.74 14.26 14.04
C LEU A 627 -4.46 15.52 13.54
N THR A 628 -4.27 15.84 12.27
CA THR A 628 -4.93 16.99 11.61
C THR A 628 -6.43 16.74 11.41
N GLY A 629 -6.80 15.47 11.26
CA GLY A 629 -8.13 15.00 10.91
C GLY A 629 -8.31 14.77 9.40
N ASP A 630 -7.35 15.17 8.57
CA ASP A 630 -7.37 14.92 7.12
C ASP A 630 -6.79 13.54 6.77
N GLU A 631 -6.25 12.82 7.75
CA GLU A 631 -5.83 11.44 7.60
C GLU A 631 -7.03 10.52 7.38
N LEU A 632 -6.85 9.51 6.52
CA LEU A 632 -7.84 8.46 6.31
C LEU A 632 -8.04 7.64 7.58
N TYR A 633 -9.30 7.30 7.88
CA TYR A 633 -9.65 6.36 8.94
C TYR A 633 -9.61 4.91 8.42
N ASP A 634 -8.51 4.57 7.74
CA ASP A 634 -8.24 3.26 7.17
C ASP A 634 -7.97 2.18 8.23
N ALA A 635 -7.75 0.93 7.81
CA ALA A 635 -7.52 -0.17 8.73
C ALA A 635 -6.31 0.06 9.66
N ASN A 636 -5.23 0.65 9.14
CA ASN A 636 -4.03 0.94 9.93
C ASN A 636 -4.31 2.02 10.96
N MET A 637 -5.02 3.08 10.57
CA MET A 637 -5.41 4.15 11.48
C MET A 637 -6.36 3.64 12.57
N GLN A 638 -7.30 2.74 12.24
CA GLN A 638 -8.19 2.11 13.22
C GLN A 638 -7.43 1.27 14.25
N GLU A 639 -6.48 0.44 13.82
CA GLU A 639 -5.61 -0.33 14.73
C GLU A 639 -4.72 0.58 15.59
N ARG A 640 -4.25 1.68 15.01
CA ARG A 640 -3.45 2.67 15.73
C ARG A 640 -4.27 3.40 16.79
N VAL A 641 -5.49 3.83 16.46
CA VAL A 641 -6.44 4.43 17.42
C VAL A 641 -6.78 3.43 18.53
N PHE A 642 -6.96 2.15 18.22
CA PHE A 642 -7.18 1.12 19.24
C PHE A 642 -6.02 1.02 20.23
N LYS A 643 -4.78 0.90 19.75
CA LYS A 643 -3.60 0.74 20.61
C LYS A 643 -3.24 2.03 21.36
N GLU A 644 -3.13 3.15 20.66
CA GLU A 644 -2.58 4.41 21.21
C GLU A 644 -3.63 5.23 21.98
N HIS A 645 -4.92 5.01 21.72
CA HIS A 645 -6.00 5.75 22.36
C HIS A 645 -6.97 4.88 23.15
N LEU A 646 -7.59 3.84 22.58
CA LEU A 646 -8.64 3.09 23.28
C LEU A 646 -8.08 2.28 24.46
N LEU A 647 -7.02 1.50 24.24
CA LEU A 647 -6.38 0.72 25.31
C LEU A 647 -5.68 1.62 26.33
N ARG A 648 -4.99 2.66 25.86
CA ARG A 648 -4.29 3.65 26.72
C ARG A 648 -5.25 4.61 27.44
N GLY A 649 -6.48 4.76 26.96
CA GLY A 649 -7.50 5.64 27.52
C GLY A 649 -8.19 5.07 28.75
N ARG A 650 -8.02 3.77 29.00
CA ARG A 650 -8.62 3.03 30.10
C ARG A 650 -7.54 2.54 31.05
N THR A 651 -7.44 3.18 32.21
CA THR A 651 -6.34 2.99 33.16
C THR A 651 -6.15 1.54 33.55
N GLU A 652 -7.23 0.79 33.80
CA GLU A 652 -7.12 -0.58 34.28
C GLU A 652 -6.71 -1.55 33.16
N ILE A 653 -7.20 -1.34 31.94
CA ILE A 653 -6.75 -2.07 30.74
C ILE A 653 -5.27 -1.77 30.47
N TYR A 654 -4.87 -0.50 30.48
CA TYR A 654 -3.48 -0.10 30.26
C TYR A 654 -2.55 -0.72 31.30
N ASN A 655 -2.90 -0.64 32.59
CA ASN A 655 -2.12 -1.20 33.68
C ASN A 655 -2.03 -2.73 33.60
N LEU A 656 -3.11 -3.41 33.22
CA LEU A 656 -3.10 -4.85 33.00
C LEU A 656 -2.14 -5.23 31.86
N ILE A 657 -2.22 -4.52 30.72
CA ILE A 657 -1.40 -4.80 29.53
C ILE A 657 0.07 -4.45 29.79
N HIS A 658 0.35 -3.30 30.40
CA HIS A 658 1.71 -2.78 30.47
C HIS A 658 2.55 -3.37 31.60
N SER A 659 1.95 -3.59 32.77
CA SER A 659 2.68 -4.03 33.97
C SER A 659 2.00 -5.16 34.74
N GLY A 660 0.83 -5.63 34.28
CA GLY A 660 0.05 -6.63 34.99
C GLY A 660 -0.44 -6.18 36.37
N SER A 661 -0.36 -4.90 36.71
CA SER A 661 -0.67 -4.42 38.07
C SER A 661 -2.16 -4.34 38.37
N SER A 662 -3.02 -4.31 37.34
CA SER A 662 -4.48 -4.37 37.50
C SER A 662 -5.01 -5.81 37.61
N THR A 663 -6.27 -5.96 38.02
CA THR A 663 -6.98 -7.24 38.01
C THR A 663 -7.81 -7.39 36.74
N VAL A 664 -8.11 -8.64 36.35
CA VAL A 664 -8.96 -8.93 35.19
C VAL A 664 -10.33 -8.29 35.37
N GLU A 665 -10.91 -8.32 36.58
CA GLU A 665 -12.21 -7.73 36.88
C GLU A 665 -12.22 -6.21 36.65
N LYS A 666 -11.17 -5.49 37.07
CA LYS A 666 -11.06 -4.06 36.86
C LYS A 666 -10.90 -3.71 35.37
N ALA A 667 -10.09 -4.47 34.65
CA ALA A 667 -9.95 -4.32 33.19
C ALA A 667 -11.26 -4.62 32.45
N MET A 668 -12.04 -5.60 32.91
CA MET A 668 -13.38 -5.91 32.37
C MET A 668 -14.39 -4.78 32.62
N ILE A 669 -14.34 -4.11 33.76
CA ILE A 669 -15.18 -2.92 34.03
C ILE A 669 -14.84 -1.80 33.03
N ASP A 670 -13.54 -1.54 32.81
CA ASP A 670 -13.09 -0.55 31.85
C ASP A 670 -13.47 -0.93 30.40
N ALA A 671 -13.36 -2.21 30.04
CA ALA A 671 -13.77 -2.71 28.73
C ALA A 671 -15.28 -2.55 28.52
N SER A 672 -16.10 -2.84 29.54
CA SER A 672 -17.56 -2.64 29.48
C SER A 672 -17.98 -1.17 29.37
N ARG A 673 -17.16 -0.25 29.90
CA ARG A 673 -17.36 1.21 29.75
C ARG A 673 -17.02 1.71 28.36
N GLU A 674 -16.07 1.07 27.67
CA GLU A 674 -15.66 1.44 26.31
C GLU A 674 -16.55 0.76 25.25
N TRP A 675 -16.75 -0.55 25.36
CA TRP A 675 -17.49 -1.36 24.38
C TRP A 675 -18.77 -1.92 24.99
N ALA A 676 -19.92 -1.52 24.43
CA ALA A 676 -21.23 -1.93 24.93
C ALA A 676 -21.48 -3.45 24.79
N SER A 677 -20.73 -4.13 23.92
CA SER A 677 -20.76 -5.59 23.74
C SER A 677 -20.09 -6.37 24.88
N ILE A 678 -19.37 -5.71 25.79
CA ILE A 678 -18.67 -6.37 26.90
C ILE A 678 -19.47 -6.22 28.19
N ALA A 679 -19.77 -7.34 28.86
CA ALA A 679 -20.51 -7.34 30.12
C ALA A 679 -19.64 -6.89 31.31
N LEU A 680 -20.28 -6.34 32.34
CA LEU A 680 -19.65 -6.09 33.63
C LEU A 680 -19.48 -7.40 34.41
N PRO A 681 -18.42 -7.51 35.25
CA PRO A 681 -18.28 -8.62 36.18
C PRO A 681 -19.47 -8.77 37.14
N LYS A 682 -19.70 -10.00 37.61
CA LYS A 682 -20.74 -10.30 38.61
C LYS A 682 -20.58 -9.41 39.85
N GLY A 683 -21.68 -8.81 40.32
CA GLY A 683 -21.72 -7.91 41.46
C GLY A 683 -21.47 -6.42 41.13
N SER A 684 -21.01 -6.10 39.92
CA SER A 684 -20.80 -4.71 39.50
C SER A 684 -22.11 -4.04 39.08
N LYS A 685 -22.30 -2.77 39.46
CA LYS A 685 -23.47 -1.98 39.05
C LYS A 685 -23.23 -1.30 37.70
N ASN A 686 -24.21 -1.38 36.80
CA ASN A 686 -24.21 -0.59 35.57
C ASN A 686 -24.61 0.87 35.85
N LYS A 687 -24.58 1.73 34.82
CA LYS A 687 -24.88 3.17 34.99
C LYS A 687 -26.32 3.48 35.44
N PHE A 688 -27.22 2.49 35.41
CA PHE A 688 -28.61 2.58 35.84
C PHE A 688 -28.86 1.92 37.20
N GLY A 689 -27.81 1.47 37.90
CA GLY A 689 -27.90 0.84 39.22
C GLY A 689 -28.22 -0.65 39.21
N VAL A 690 -28.36 -1.29 38.03
CA VAL A 690 -28.61 -2.73 37.92
C VAL A 690 -27.32 -3.50 38.20
N ILE A 691 -27.40 -4.48 39.09
CA ILE A 691 -26.28 -5.38 39.42
C ILE A 691 -26.13 -6.42 38.30
N SER A 692 -24.93 -6.51 37.73
CA SER A 692 -24.59 -7.53 36.73
C SER A 692 -24.41 -8.89 37.40
N ASP A 693 -24.92 -9.94 36.77
CA ASP A 693 -24.61 -11.34 37.05
C ASP A 693 -23.44 -11.88 36.21
N GLY A 694 -22.83 -11.01 35.39
CA GLY A 694 -21.87 -11.37 34.33
C GLY A 694 -22.45 -11.26 32.91
N SER A 695 -23.74 -10.97 32.76
CA SER A 695 -24.42 -10.79 31.47
C SER A 695 -24.83 -9.35 31.15
N VAL A 696 -24.71 -8.43 32.12
CA VAL A 696 -25.18 -7.04 31.98
C VAL A 696 -24.00 -6.11 31.68
N GLY A 697 -24.01 -5.43 30.54
CA GLY A 697 -23.02 -4.39 30.20
C GLY A 697 -23.24 -3.07 30.94
N TYR A 698 -22.20 -2.24 31.03
CA TYR A 698 -22.26 -0.92 31.70
C TYR A 698 -23.28 0.02 31.06
N HIS A 699 -23.42 -0.05 29.73
CA HIS A 699 -24.37 0.75 28.95
C HIS A 699 -25.68 0.01 28.62
N GLN A 700 -25.92 -1.16 29.23
CA GLN A 700 -27.04 -2.04 28.88
C GLN A 700 -28.40 -1.35 29.06
N SER A 701 -29.18 -1.34 27.99
CA SER A 701 -30.48 -0.68 27.88
C SER A 701 -31.34 -1.40 26.82
N GLY A 702 -32.51 -0.86 26.47
CA GLY A 702 -33.30 -1.38 25.34
C GLY A 702 -32.57 -1.34 23.99
N THR A 703 -31.51 -0.53 23.87
CA THR A 703 -30.74 -0.32 22.63
C THR A 703 -29.40 -1.06 22.64
N ASN A 704 -28.80 -1.27 23.81
CA ASN A 704 -27.47 -1.87 23.97
C ASN A 704 -27.55 -3.16 24.78
N ARG A 705 -26.90 -4.22 24.29
CA ARG A 705 -26.79 -5.50 25.00
C ARG A 705 -25.36 -6.01 24.94
N ALA A 706 -24.88 -6.56 26.05
CA ALA A 706 -23.64 -7.30 26.06
C ALA A 706 -23.76 -8.60 25.26
N ASN A 707 -22.64 -9.04 24.70
CA ASN A 707 -22.49 -10.30 23.98
C ASN A 707 -21.68 -11.27 24.85
N SER A 708 -22.27 -12.41 25.22
CA SER A 708 -21.64 -13.39 26.11
C SER A 708 -20.37 -14.00 25.52
N HIS A 709 -20.34 -14.24 24.20
CA HIS A 709 -19.18 -14.82 23.52
C HIS A 709 -17.99 -13.85 23.47
N SER A 710 -18.23 -12.60 23.07
CA SER A 710 -17.19 -11.56 23.06
C SER A 710 -16.69 -11.29 24.48
N THR A 711 -17.60 -11.22 25.46
CA THR A 711 -17.26 -11.05 26.88
C THR A 711 -16.34 -12.16 27.38
N ALA A 712 -16.68 -13.43 27.10
CA ALA A 712 -15.88 -14.57 27.52
C ALA A 712 -14.47 -14.54 26.92
N LYS A 713 -14.35 -14.24 25.62
CA LYS A 713 -13.05 -14.15 24.93
C LYS A 713 -12.19 -13.01 25.47
N VAL A 714 -12.77 -11.84 25.69
CA VAL A 714 -12.03 -10.68 26.24
C VAL A 714 -11.52 -11.01 27.64
N LYS A 715 -12.35 -11.65 28.48
CA LYS A 715 -11.94 -12.11 29.81
C LYS A 715 -10.79 -13.11 29.74
N GLU A 716 -10.90 -14.13 28.89
CA GLU A 716 -9.85 -15.14 28.68
C GLU A 716 -8.52 -14.50 28.25
N ILE A 717 -8.57 -13.49 27.37
CA ILE A 717 -7.37 -12.79 26.90
C ILE A 717 -6.77 -11.94 28.02
N PHE A 718 -7.59 -11.24 28.83
CA PHE A 718 -7.11 -10.53 30.01
C PHE A 718 -6.49 -11.46 31.05
N GLU A 719 -7.04 -12.67 31.25
CA GLU A 719 -6.44 -13.70 32.10
C GLU A 719 -5.08 -14.15 31.56
N LYS A 720 -4.94 -14.34 30.25
CA LYS A 720 -3.63 -14.65 29.61
C LYS A 720 -2.62 -13.52 29.79
N ILE A 721 -3.05 -12.27 29.64
CA ILE A 721 -2.17 -11.09 29.86
C ILE A 721 -1.75 -11.01 31.33
N LYS A 722 -2.67 -11.27 32.27
CA LYS A 722 -2.34 -11.32 33.70
C LYS A 722 -1.34 -12.43 34.01
N ALA A 723 -1.56 -13.62 33.45
CA ALA A 723 -0.68 -14.76 33.63
C ALA A 723 0.73 -14.48 33.07
N TYR A 724 0.83 -13.86 31.90
CA TYR A 724 2.10 -13.46 31.29
C TYR A 724 2.97 -12.60 32.21
N HIS A 725 2.37 -11.61 32.87
CA HIS A 725 3.08 -10.75 33.84
C HIS A 725 3.36 -11.43 35.17
N SER A 726 2.62 -12.50 35.50
CA SER A 726 2.83 -13.27 36.72
C SER A 726 3.87 -14.38 36.56
N SER A 727 4.17 -14.77 35.31
CA SER A 727 5.22 -15.75 34.95
C SER A 727 6.60 -15.13 34.69
N LYS A 728 6.71 -13.81 34.77
CA LYS A 728 7.97 -13.04 34.74
C LYS A 728 8.27 -12.52 36.13
#